data_AF-A0A2T0VXA7-F1
#
_entry.id   AF-A0A2T0VXA7-F1
#
_cell.length_a   1.000
_cell.length_b   1.000
_cell.length_c   1.000
_cell.angle_alpha   90.00
_cell.angle_beta   90.00
_cell.angle_gamma   90.00
#
_symmetry.space_group_name_H-M   'P 1'
#
loop_
_entity.id
_entity.type
_entity.pdbx_description
1 polymer ?
#
loop_
_entity_poly.entity_id
_entity_poly.type
_entity_poly.pdbx_seq_one_letter_code
_entity_poly.pdbx_strand_id
1 'polypeptide(L)'
;MANFSLTEEQSAQLHDVADRVGTPFYFYDANALRQRVADLKSHLPDVDFFYSLKANPNMSVVSTLVGAGTGAEVSSRLELETALEAGAVPARLLMVGPGKSETDLERAVQLGIKAIVVESLDELDQIDRIAAVKGRVQSVALRINPDFQVHGARLAMSGRATQFGIDQSAMLNAVDRAESLPHLRLAGLHIYMGTRILQTKTLYENTRQILNLAHVLIGKLAEPLDFVDVGGGFGVPYFEDEAALDLANVGDALRPLIKSFLDKNLKTRVAIELGRYMVAEAGLFVTKVAQVKMSKNEQFAVCDGGSNLHTAAAGQGFIRRNFPFTLLPATPRALGELGICTMTGPLCTPMDVILSAVDVVDPVAGDLVCIHQSGAYGPSASPVNFLGFGGPAEVMADGDQLTVAQAAPAWQDRLAAQRPKPVRPAKLPNDAPLPEPFNHEVLHRITPLKGLFEKVGTALENDPEAWTTLWDDTTVRALTTIGVPDSHNGFSLAETDLGISDCSHALHVAVIERLAQFDPSCILALPGPSLSGGAVLAAGSDDQIDRFFNAYRSGPQGTFFAVTEPEVGSDASKGTTIVTTNSDGRMVLNGTKMLVGGVARAKIGLVFAQMENTGAAVLVMLSPQDHSDCLTITRLPASGLAGADLCHVEMRDVPITPDMLIGARTPGATTLRDGFMAINGVFERNRPVVAALALGNAAGMLDRLEMAGHATAFAGMRRRYASLLGRLALVLEDQARGRPRSHRISEIKHQAIAFSDDLVRRIPLQAATTMFTDPRLRRKMRDAKAFEYMEGTSNIHLLNAFRSFASEVPA
;
A
#
# COMPACT_ATOMS: atom_id res chain seq x y z
N MET A 1 -8.91 -40.49 -38.60
CA MET A 1 -10.06 -39.82 -37.93
C MET A 1 -11.34 -40.67 -37.70
N ALA A 2 -11.38 -41.99 -37.94
CA ALA A 2 -12.63 -42.78 -37.88
C ALA A 2 -13.36 -42.84 -36.50
N ASN A 3 -12.71 -42.42 -35.41
CA ASN A 3 -13.29 -42.46 -34.05
C ASN A 3 -13.83 -41.10 -33.54
N PHE A 4 -13.74 -40.02 -34.34
CA PHE A 4 -14.18 -38.66 -33.95
C PHE A 4 -15.28 -38.13 -34.89
N SER A 5 -16.29 -38.95 -35.14
CA SER A 5 -17.47 -38.58 -35.91
C SER A 5 -18.62 -38.18 -34.99
N LEU A 6 -19.33 -37.11 -35.34
CA LEU A 6 -20.59 -36.74 -34.70
C LEU A 6 -21.74 -37.46 -35.41
N THR A 7 -22.70 -37.95 -34.63
CA THR A 7 -23.96 -38.49 -35.17
C THR A 7 -24.81 -37.36 -35.77
N GLU A 8 -25.80 -37.70 -36.60
CA GLU A 8 -26.74 -36.70 -37.14
C GLU A 8 -27.48 -35.95 -36.02
N GLU A 9 -27.86 -36.67 -34.96
CA GLU A 9 -28.53 -36.10 -33.78
C GLU A 9 -27.64 -35.10 -33.04
N GLN A 10 -26.39 -35.48 -32.74
CA GLN A 10 -25.41 -34.57 -32.13
C GLN A 10 -25.14 -33.35 -33.00
N SER A 11 -25.07 -33.54 -34.33
CA SER A 11 -24.86 -32.44 -35.28
C SER A 11 -26.02 -31.45 -35.24
N ALA A 12 -27.26 -31.94 -35.28
CA ALA A 12 -28.46 -31.10 -35.16
C ALA A 12 -28.52 -30.36 -33.82
N GLN A 13 -28.15 -31.03 -32.72
CA GLN A 13 -28.11 -30.44 -31.39
C GLN A 13 -27.08 -29.30 -31.30
N LEU A 14 -25.89 -29.46 -31.91
CA LEU A 14 -24.87 -28.40 -31.94
C LEU A 14 -25.30 -27.17 -32.75
N HIS A 15 -26.05 -27.37 -33.84
CA HIS A 15 -26.67 -26.26 -34.57
C HIS A 15 -27.75 -25.56 -33.73
N ASP A 16 -28.63 -26.29 -33.04
CA ASP A 16 -29.63 -25.69 -32.13
C ASP A 16 -28.97 -24.85 -31.03
N VAL A 17 -27.89 -25.37 -30.43
CA VAL A 17 -27.11 -24.62 -29.43
C VAL A 17 -26.53 -23.36 -30.07
N ALA A 18 -25.86 -23.47 -31.23
CA ALA A 18 -25.25 -22.33 -31.91
C ALA A 18 -26.27 -21.23 -32.24
N ASP A 19 -27.48 -21.59 -32.65
CA ASP A 19 -28.55 -20.65 -32.96
C ASP A 19 -29.12 -19.95 -31.71
N ARG A 20 -29.18 -20.67 -30.59
CA ARG A 20 -29.77 -20.16 -29.33
C ARG A 20 -28.81 -19.39 -28.45
N VAL A 21 -27.55 -19.82 -28.35
CA VAL A 21 -26.55 -19.22 -27.44
C VAL A 21 -25.48 -18.43 -28.18
N GLY A 22 -25.38 -18.60 -29.50
CA GLY A 22 -24.32 -18.02 -30.32
C GLY A 22 -23.02 -18.83 -30.27
N THR A 23 -22.07 -18.45 -31.12
CA THR A 23 -20.70 -18.98 -31.16
C THR A 23 -19.69 -17.91 -30.77
N PRO A 24 -18.52 -18.29 -30.22
CA PRO A 24 -18.09 -19.65 -29.88
C PRO A 24 -18.61 -20.15 -28.51
N PHE A 25 -18.73 -21.47 -28.34
CA PHE A 25 -19.13 -22.10 -27.09
C PHE A 25 -18.41 -23.42 -26.83
N TYR A 26 -18.38 -23.84 -25.56
CA TYR A 26 -18.06 -25.22 -25.17
C TYR A 26 -19.34 -26.02 -24.97
N PHE A 27 -19.31 -27.28 -25.38
CA PHE A 27 -20.41 -28.24 -25.21
C PHE A 27 -19.92 -29.43 -24.40
N TYR A 28 -20.66 -29.81 -23.38
CA TYR A 28 -20.32 -30.92 -22.48
C TYR A 28 -21.44 -31.96 -22.45
N ASP A 29 -21.09 -33.25 -22.50
CA ASP A 29 -22.02 -34.38 -22.41
C ASP A 29 -22.03 -34.97 -21.00
N ALA A 30 -23.14 -34.77 -20.27
CA ALA A 30 -23.31 -35.26 -18.91
C ALA A 30 -23.30 -36.79 -18.81
N ASN A 31 -23.82 -37.49 -19.82
CA ASN A 31 -23.85 -38.95 -19.84
C ASN A 31 -22.44 -39.52 -20.04
N ALA A 32 -21.63 -38.90 -20.91
CA ALA A 32 -20.23 -39.27 -21.07
C ALA A 32 -19.44 -39.10 -19.75
N LEU A 33 -19.70 -38.02 -18.99
CA LEU A 33 -19.10 -37.80 -17.67
C LEU A 33 -19.50 -38.90 -16.67
N ARG A 34 -20.80 -39.22 -16.57
CA ARG A 34 -21.30 -40.27 -15.66
C ARG A 34 -20.75 -41.64 -16.04
N GLN A 35 -20.73 -41.96 -17.33
CA GLN A 35 -20.22 -43.24 -17.84
C GLN A 35 -18.74 -43.40 -17.50
N ARG A 36 -17.93 -42.34 -17.68
CA ARG A 36 -16.51 -42.36 -17.32
C ARG A 36 -16.29 -42.70 -15.84
N VAL A 37 -17.10 -42.15 -14.94
CA VAL A 37 -17.03 -42.47 -13.51
C VAL A 37 -17.48 -43.91 -13.24
N ALA A 38 -18.53 -44.37 -13.90
CA ALA A 38 -19.01 -45.75 -13.78
C ALA A 38 -17.95 -46.77 -14.23
N ASP A 39 -17.28 -46.51 -15.36
CA ASP A 39 -16.22 -47.37 -15.90
C ASP A 39 -15.03 -47.44 -14.94
N LEU A 40 -14.59 -46.30 -14.41
CA LEU A 40 -13.52 -46.23 -13.42
C LEU A 40 -13.84 -47.06 -12.18
N LYS A 41 -15.05 -46.93 -11.63
CA LYS A 41 -15.50 -47.67 -10.44
C LYS A 41 -15.66 -49.17 -10.72
N SER A 42 -16.10 -49.55 -11.92
CA SER A 42 -16.20 -50.94 -12.35
C SER A 42 -14.82 -51.61 -12.44
N HIS A 43 -13.84 -50.90 -13.02
CA HIS A 43 -12.50 -51.44 -13.19
C HIS A 43 -11.62 -51.35 -11.93
N LEU A 44 -11.91 -50.42 -11.02
CA LEU A 44 -11.14 -50.19 -9.79
C LEU A 44 -12.08 -49.97 -8.59
N PRO A 45 -12.80 -51.02 -8.12
CA PRO A 45 -13.86 -50.88 -7.12
C PRO A 45 -13.37 -50.50 -5.72
N ASP A 46 -12.10 -50.77 -5.40
CA ASP A 46 -11.51 -50.48 -4.09
C ASP A 46 -10.84 -49.09 -4.00
N VAL A 47 -11.02 -48.26 -5.04
CA VAL A 47 -10.41 -46.94 -5.16
C VAL A 47 -11.44 -45.82 -4.96
N ASP A 48 -11.08 -44.84 -4.13
CA ASP A 48 -11.80 -43.58 -4.04
C ASP A 48 -11.30 -42.59 -5.10
N PHE A 49 -12.19 -42.17 -6.00
CA PHE A 49 -11.86 -41.19 -7.03
C PHE A 49 -12.18 -39.76 -6.59
N PHE A 50 -11.23 -38.85 -6.79
CA PHE A 50 -11.39 -37.41 -6.57
C PHE A 50 -11.28 -36.68 -7.92
N TYR A 51 -12.28 -35.88 -8.24
CA TYR A 51 -12.25 -35.06 -9.45
C TYR A 51 -11.39 -33.81 -9.23
N SER A 52 -10.41 -33.60 -10.11
CA SER A 52 -9.51 -32.45 -10.06
C SER A 52 -10.09 -31.24 -10.79
N LEU A 53 -10.61 -30.26 -10.03
CA LEU A 53 -11.37 -29.13 -10.58
C LEU A 53 -10.55 -28.26 -11.54
N LYS A 54 -9.23 -28.21 -11.38
CA LYS A 54 -8.33 -27.48 -12.28
C LYS A 54 -8.49 -27.85 -13.76
N ALA A 55 -8.96 -29.06 -14.05
CA ALA A 55 -9.26 -29.48 -15.41
C ALA A 55 -10.47 -28.74 -15.98
N ASN A 56 -11.57 -28.69 -15.23
CA ASN A 56 -12.77 -27.93 -15.59
C ASN A 56 -13.58 -27.60 -14.33
N PRO A 57 -13.51 -26.35 -13.82
CA PRO A 57 -14.21 -25.96 -12.60
C PRO A 57 -15.67 -25.56 -12.85
N ASN A 58 -16.23 -25.79 -14.05
CA ASN A 58 -17.63 -25.46 -14.34
C ASN A 58 -18.57 -26.22 -13.37
N MET A 59 -19.44 -25.49 -12.69
CA MET A 59 -20.29 -26.04 -11.63
C MET A 59 -21.19 -27.20 -12.10
N SER A 60 -21.68 -27.18 -13.34
CA SER A 60 -22.49 -28.27 -13.90
C SER A 60 -21.66 -29.53 -14.14
N VAL A 61 -20.41 -29.38 -14.59
CA VAL A 61 -19.47 -30.51 -14.74
C VAL A 61 -19.12 -31.09 -13.37
N VAL A 62 -18.79 -30.23 -12.41
CA VAL A 62 -18.47 -30.64 -11.03
C VAL A 62 -19.65 -31.36 -10.38
N SER A 63 -20.85 -30.79 -10.48
CA SER A 63 -22.07 -31.38 -9.90
C SER A 63 -22.38 -32.76 -10.50
N THR A 64 -22.21 -32.92 -11.81
CA THR A 64 -22.40 -34.20 -12.50
C THR A 64 -21.45 -35.28 -11.99
N LEU A 65 -20.15 -34.96 -11.84
CA LEU A 65 -19.13 -35.92 -11.38
C LEU A 65 -19.29 -36.25 -9.89
N VAL A 66 -19.53 -35.24 -9.05
CA VAL A 66 -19.82 -35.42 -7.62
C VAL A 66 -21.08 -36.25 -7.43
N GLY A 67 -22.15 -35.98 -8.19
CA GLY A 67 -23.39 -36.74 -8.20
C GLY A 67 -23.20 -38.19 -8.66
N ALA A 68 -22.26 -38.44 -9.58
CA ALA A 68 -21.82 -39.80 -9.95
C ALA A 68 -20.94 -40.47 -8.87
N GLY A 69 -20.64 -39.75 -7.79
CA GLY A 69 -20.04 -40.25 -6.56
C GLY A 69 -18.51 -40.15 -6.52
N THR A 70 -17.91 -39.15 -7.17
CA THR A 70 -16.51 -38.77 -6.93
C THR A 70 -16.42 -37.86 -5.70
N GLY A 71 -15.24 -37.79 -5.07
CA GLY A 71 -14.86 -36.62 -4.28
C GLY A 71 -14.40 -35.47 -5.17
N ALA A 72 -13.86 -34.41 -4.57
CA ALA A 72 -13.26 -33.29 -5.28
C ALA A 72 -11.90 -32.90 -4.70
N GLU A 73 -10.95 -32.63 -5.60
CA GLU A 73 -9.64 -32.05 -5.33
C GLU A 73 -9.68 -30.59 -5.78
N VAL A 74 -9.40 -29.67 -4.84
CA VAL A 74 -9.46 -28.22 -5.03
C VAL A 74 -8.14 -27.57 -4.62
N SER A 75 -7.79 -26.46 -5.29
CA SER A 75 -6.51 -25.76 -5.13
C SER A 75 -6.66 -24.28 -4.78
N SER A 76 -7.88 -23.74 -4.83
CA SER A 76 -8.15 -22.33 -4.56
C SER A 76 -9.50 -22.13 -3.86
N ARG A 77 -9.73 -20.92 -3.33
CA ARG A 77 -11.00 -20.58 -2.69
C ARG A 77 -12.21 -20.82 -3.58
N LEU A 78 -12.13 -20.37 -4.83
CA LEU A 78 -13.25 -20.46 -5.74
C LEU A 78 -13.55 -21.92 -6.07
N GLU A 79 -12.52 -22.74 -6.33
CA GLU A 79 -12.73 -24.18 -6.54
C GLU A 79 -13.37 -24.87 -5.32
N LEU A 80 -12.95 -24.52 -4.10
CA LEU A 80 -13.54 -25.05 -2.87
C LEU A 80 -15.03 -24.72 -2.77
N GLU A 81 -15.40 -23.45 -2.93
CA GLU A 81 -16.81 -23.04 -2.86
C GLU A 81 -17.61 -23.60 -4.03
N THR A 82 -17.06 -23.64 -5.25
CA THR A 82 -17.71 -24.27 -6.41
C THR A 82 -18.00 -25.75 -6.15
N ALA A 83 -17.06 -26.49 -5.55
CA ALA A 83 -17.31 -27.89 -5.19
C ALA A 83 -18.44 -28.03 -4.17
N LEU A 84 -18.48 -27.18 -3.15
CA LEU A 84 -19.53 -27.19 -2.12
C LEU A 84 -20.91 -26.86 -2.71
N GLU A 85 -21.00 -25.80 -3.52
CA GLU A 85 -22.23 -25.39 -4.21
C GLU A 85 -22.69 -26.46 -5.21
N ALA A 86 -21.76 -27.19 -5.82
CA ALA A 86 -22.04 -28.34 -6.69
C ALA A 86 -22.49 -29.61 -5.91
N GLY A 87 -22.55 -29.55 -4.57
CA GLY A 87 -23.02 -30.63 -3.72
C GLY A 87 -21.92 -31.55 -3.17
N ALA A 88 -20.64 -31.17 -3.27
CA ALA A 88 -19.56 -31.95 -2.69
C ALA A 88 -19.63 -31.94 -1.16
N VAL A 89 -19.53 -33.12 -0.55
CA VAL A 89 -19.51 -33.27 0.90
C VAL A 89 -18.10 -32.93 1.43
N PRO A 90 -17.94 -32.11 2.50
CA PRO A 90 -16.62 -31.77 3.05
C PRO A 90 -15.72 -32.97 3.33
N ALA A 91 -16.27 -34.07 3.84
CA ALA A 91 -15.55 -35.32 4.10
C ALA A 91 -15.01 -36.04 2.84
N ARG A 92 -15.32 -35.52 1.63
CA ARG A 92 -14.79 -35.97 0.34
C ARG A 92 -14.07 -34.84 -0.42
N LEU A 93 -13.57 -33.84 0.29
CA LEU A 93 -12.77 -32.74 -0.28
C LEU A 93 -11.31 -32.83 0.14
N LEU A 94 -10.42 -32.81 -0.85
CA LEU A 94 -8.98 -32.65 -0.67
C LEU A 94 -8.57 -31.25 -1.12
N MET A 95 -7.84 -30.53 -0.26
CA MET A 95 -7.28 -29.22 -0.63
C MET A 95 -5.78 -29.33 -0.87
N VAL A 96 -5.35 -29.08 -2.11
CA VAL A 96 -3.96 -29.19 -2.57
C VAL A 96 -3.38 -27.82 -2.93
N GLY A 97 -2.09 -27.78 -3.29
CA GLY A 97 -1.47 -26.60 -3.89
C GLY A 97 -0.45 -25.93 -2.95
N PRO A 98 0.66 -25.39 -3.49
CA PRO A 98 1.82 -24.95 -2.70
C PRO A 98 1.65 -23.57 -2.06
N GLY A 99 0.58 -22.83 -2.38
CA GLY A 99 0.38 -21.44 -1.98
C GLY A 99 -0.99 -21.18 -1.34
N LYS A 100 -1.45 -22.08 -0.46
CA LYS A 100 -2.75 -21.92 0.22
C LYS A 100 -2.71 -20.67 1.10
N SER A 101 -3.68 -19.77 0.93
CA SER A 101 -3.75 -18.57 1.76
C SER A 101 -4.28 -18.89 3.16
N GLU A 102 -3.97 -18.05 4.15
CA GLU A 102 -4.52 -18.20 5.52
C GLU A 102 -6.05 -18.23 5.51
N THR A 103 -6.69 -17.39 4.68
CA THR A 103 -8.16 -17.37 4.53
C THR A 103 -8.74 -18.65 3.90
N ASP A 104 -7.96 -19.36 3.08
CA ASP A 104 -8.39 -20.63 2.49
C ASP A 104 -8.23 -21.76 3.51
N LEU A 105 -7.11 -21.78 4.24
CA LEU A 105 -6.88 -22.73 5.33
C LEU A 105 -7.93 -22.58 6.43
N GLU A 106 -8.25 -21.35 6.85
CA GLU A 106 -9.32 -21.08 7.82
C GLU A 106 -10.66 -21.67 7.39
N ARG A 107 -11.00 -21.55 6.10
CA ARG A 107 -12.24 -22.09 5.56
C ARG A 107 -12.22 -23.61 5.51
N ALA A 108 -11.12 -24.21 5.05
CA ALA A 108 -10.96 -25.66 5.02
C ALA A 108 -11.10 -26.27 6.42
N VAL A 109 -10.45 -25.66 7.42
CA VAL A 109 -10.54 -26.04 8.84
C VAL A 109 -11.96 -25.85 9.40
N GLN A 110 -12.60 -24.73 9.09
CA GLN A 110 -13.98 -24.47 9.52
C GLN A 110 -14.95 -25.54 9.00
N LEU A 111 -14.78 -25.95 7.74
CA LEU A 111 -15.59 -26.98 7.10
C LEU A 111 -15.26 -28.39 7.59
N GLY A 112 -14.04 -28.63 8.09
CA GLY A 112 -13.56 -29.96 8.46
C GLY A 112 -13.48 -30.86 7.23
N ILE A 113 -12.79 -30.39 6.18
CA ILE A 113 -12.63 -31.18 4.94
C ILE A 113 -11.85 -32.48 5.18
N LYS A 114 -11.94 -33.44 4.25
CA LYS A 114 -11.27 -34.76 4.35
C LYS A 114 -9.81 -34.64 4.74
N ALA A 115 -9.06 -33.82 4.00
CA ALA A 115 -7.69 -33.48 4.34
C ALA A 115 -7.24 -32.20 3.65
N ILE A 116 -6.41 -31.42 4.35
CA ILE A 116 -5.53 -30.44 3.71
C ILE A 116 -4.24 -31.18 3.36
N VAL A 117 -3.88 -31.17 2.07
CA VAL A 117 -2.66 -31.81 1.56
C VAL A 117 -1.51 -30.83 1.74
N VAL A 118 -0.64 -31.15 2.70
CA VAL A 118 0.41 -30.27 3.22
C VAL A 118 1.67 -30.37 2.38
N GLU A 119 2.26 -29.22 2.09
CA GLU A 119 3.38 -29.04 1.17
C GLU A 119 4.70 -28.74 1.92
N SER A 120 4.64 -28.34 3.20
CA SER A 120 5.82 -28.02 4.02
C SER A 120 5.58 -28.19 5.53
N LEU A 121 6.65 -28.21 6.32
CA LEU A 121 6.54 -28.24 7.79
C LEU A 121 5.92 -26.95 8.33
N ASP A 122 6.24 -25.79 7.74
CA ASP A 122 5.68 -24.50 8.16
C ASP A 122 4.16 -24.45 7.95
N GLU A 123 3.67 -25.10 6.88
CA GLU A 123 2.23 -25.20 6.62
C GLU A 123 1.53 -26.09 7.68
N LEU A 124 2.18 -27.13 8.22
CA LEU A 124 1.64 -27.87 9.38
C LEU A 124 1.39 -26.92 10.56
N ASP A 125 2.41 -26.13 10.91
CA ASP A 125 2.35 -25.21 12.06
C ASP A 125 1.27 -24.14 11.87
N GLN A 126 1.12 -23.66 10.63
CA GLN A 126 0.06 -22.72 10.28
C GLN A 126 -1.33 -23.34 10.43
N ILE A 127 -1.54 -24.56 9.93
CA ILE A 127 -2.84 -25.24 10.04
C ILE A 127 -3.18 -25.53 11.50
N ASP A 128 -2.21 -25.98 12.32
CA ASP A 128 -2.43 -26.25 13.74
C ASP A 128 -2.88 -24.99 14.49
N ARG A 129 -2.20 -23.85 14.27
CA ARG A 129 -2.58 -22.57 14.85
C ARG A 129 -4.00 -22.16 14.46
N ILE A 130 -4.36 -22.31 13.19
CA ILE A 130 -5.71 -21.99 12.70
C ILE A 130 -6.75 -22.93 13.34
N ALA A 131 -6.47 -24.23 13.39
CA ALA A 131 -7.34 -25.24 13.98
C ALA A 131 -7.54 -25.02 15.49
N ALA A 132 -6.50 -24.62 16.21
CA ALA A 132 -6.55 -24.21 17.61
C ALA A 132 -7.53 -23.04 17.81
N VAL A 133 -7.40 -21.98 17.02
CA VAL A 133 -8.29 -20.81 17.09
C VAL A 133 -9.75 -21.19 16.79
N LYS A 134 -9.99 -22.17 15.91
CA LYS A 134 -11.33 -22.65 15.57
C LYS A 134 -11.84 -23.76 16.52
N GLY A 135 -11.04 -24.21 17.49
CA GLY A 135 -11.39 -25.29 18.40
C GLY A 135 -11.66 -26.63 17.70
N ARG A 136 -10.89 -26.95 16.65
CA ARG A 136 -11.05 -28.17 15.84
C ARG A 136 -9.75 -28.96 15.76
N VAL A 137 -9.88 -30.24 15.42
CA VAL A 137 -8.76 -31.07 14.96
C VAL A 137 -8.93 -31.26 13.46
N GLN A 138 -7.98 -30.78 12.65
CA GLN A 138 -8.03 -30.89 11.20
C GLN A 138 -7.21 -32.08 10.70
N SER A 139 -7.83 -32.92 9.87
CA SER A 139 -7.12 -33.97 9.14
C SER A 139 -6.18 -33.35 8.09
N VAL A 140 -4.95 -33.83 8.05
CA VAL A 140 -3.93 -33.43 7.06
C VAL A 140 -3.38 -34.66 6.34
N ALA A 141 -2.88 -34.47 5.12
CA ALA A 141 -2.11 -35.47 4.40
C ALA A 141 -0.77 -34.88 4.00
N LEU A 142 0.31 -35.66 4.06
CA LEU A 142 1.63 -35.19 3.64
C LEU A 142 1.79 -35.39 2.14
N ARG A 143 2.08 -34.32 1.39
CA ARG A 143 2.51 -34.45 0.01
C ARG A 143 4.01 -34.72 -0.03
N ILE A 144 4.41 -35.85 -0.59
CA ILE A 144 5.82 -36.24 -0.66
C ILE A 144 6.35 -36.12 -2.09
N ASN A 145 7.52 -35.48 -2.20
CA ASN A 145 8.36 -35.52 -3.39
C ASN A 145 9.32 -36.72 -3.25
N PRO A 146 9.07 -37.84 -3.96
CA PRO A 146 9.81 -39.08 -3.73
C PRO A 146 11.19 -39.06 -4.39
N ASP A 147 12.08 -39.96 -3.97
CA ASP A 147 13.42 -40.08 -4.56
C ASP A 147 13.45 -40.89 -5.88
N PHE A 148 12.29 -41.43 -6.29
CA PHE A 148 12.16 -42.20 -7.53
C PHE A 148 11.54 -41.38 -8.66
N GLN A 149 11.80 -41.81 -9.89
CA GLN A 149 11.14 -41.30 -11.09
C GLN A 149 10.37 -42.42 -11.78
N VAL A 150 9.32 -42.06 -12.52
CA VAL A 150 8.56 -42.99 -13.36
C VAL A 150 8.67 -42.52 -14.80
N HIS A 151 9.24 -43.38 -15.66
CA HIS A 151 9.38 -43.09 -17.08
C HIS A 151 8.04 -43.30 -17.81
N GLY A 152 7.69 -42.38 -18.71
CA GLY A 152 6.47 -42.46 -19.53
C GLY A 152 5.43 -41.37 -19.28
N ALA A 153 5.60 -40.53 -18.25
CA ALA A 153 4.81 -39.30 -18.08
C ALA A 153 5.38 -38.17 -18.96
N ARG A 154 4.53 -37.38 -19.62
CA ARG A 154 4.99 -36.24 -20.45
C ARG A 154 5.48 -35.06 -19.63
N LEU A 155 5.04 -34.95 -18.38
CA LEU A 155 5.45 -33.92 -17.44
C LEU A 155 5.65 -34.56 -16.07
N ALA A 156 6.88 -34.52 -15.56
CA ALA A 156 7.23 -34.99 -14.23
C ALA A 156 7.01 -33.88 -13.19
N MET A 157 6.17 -34.17 -12.21
CA MET A 157 5.74 -33.23 -11.16
C MET A 157 6.39 -33.49 -9.80
N SER A 158 7.08 -34.62 -9.65
CA SER A 158 7.87 -35.00 -8.48
C SER A 158 9.03 -35.90 -8.93
N GLY A 159 9.93 -36.32 -8.03
CA GLY A 159 11.14 -37.06 -8.36
C GLY A 159 12.33 -36.17 -8.77
N ARG A 160 12.22 -34.86 -8.53
CA ARG A 160 13.23 -33.83 -8.84
C ARG A 160 12.94 -32.56 -8.03
N ALA A 161 13.85 -31.58 -8.06
CA ALA A 161 13.60 -30.27 -7.47
C ALA A 161 12.37 -29.61 -8.11
N THR A 162 11.38 -29.28 -7.27
CA THR A 162 10.10 -28.67 -7.63
C THR A 162 9.54 -27.92 -6.42
N GLN A 163 8.56 -27.04 -6.64
CA GLN A 163 7.88 -26.29 -5.60
C GLN A 163 6.84 -27.11 -4.82
N PHE A 164 6.70 -28.40 -5.11
CA PHE A 164 5.63 -29.25 -4.59
C PHE A 164 6.16 -30.32 -3.65
N GLY A 165 5.47 -30.47 -2.51
CA GLY A 165 5.69 -31.52 -1.54
C GLY A 165 6.97 -31.39 -0.71
N ILE A 166 7.03 -32.23 0.31
CA ILE A 166 8.16 -32.40 1.22
C ILE A 166 9.06 -33.49 0.63
N ASP A 167 10.37 -33.25 0.56
CA ASP A 167 11.32 -34.25 0.10
C ASP A 167 11.23 -35.53 0.95
N GLN A 168 11.34 -36.69 0.29
CA GLN A 168 11.25 -38.00 0.95
C GLN A 168 12.21 -38.14 2.14
N SER A 169 13.39 -37.53 2.07
CA SER A 169 14.39 -37.52 3.15
C SER A 169 13.91 -36.82 4.44
N ALA A 170 13.00 -35.85 4.31
CA ALA A 170 12.37 -35.12 5.42
C ALA A 170 11.01 -35.72 5.84
N MET A 171 10.53 -36.77 5.18
CA MET A 171 9.22 -37.37 5.43
C MET A 171 9.01 -37.77 6.90
N LEU A 172 9.99 -38.42 7.52
CA LEU A 172 9.88 -38.85 8.93
C LEU A 172 9.85 -37.65 9.89
N ASN A 173 10.63 -36.60 9.62
CA ASN A 173 10.57 -35.38 10.42
C ASN A 173 9.21 -34.68 10.30
N ALA A 174 8.59 -34.72 9.12
CA ALA A 174 7.25 -34.18 8.90
C ALA A 174 6.17 -34.99 9.64
N VAL A 175 6.33 -36.31 9.74
CA VAL A 175 5.47 -37.18 10.58
C VAL A 175 5.59 -36.79 12.04
N ASP A 176 6.82 -36.79 12.58
CA ASP A 176 7.08 -36.45 13.98
C ASP A 176 6.50 -35.07 14.33
N ARG A 177 6.65 -34.12 13.41
CA ARG A 177 6.06 -32.79 13.56
C ARG A 177 4.54 -32.83 13.57
N ALA A 178 3.91 -33.49 12.60
CA ALA A 178 2.46 -33.58 12.51
C ALA A 178 1.83 -34.28 13.74
N GLU A 179 2.45 -35.34 14.26
CA GLU A 179 1.98 -36.04 15.46
C GLU A 179 2.19 -35.23 16.76
N SER A 180 3.15 -34.29 16.77
CA SER A 180 3.37 -33.39 17.91
C SER A 180 2.35 -32.24 18.02
N LEU A 181 1.57 -31.99 16.96
CA LEU A 181 0.66 -30.86 16.85
C LEU A 181 -0.76 -31.27 17.28
N PRO A 182 -1.29 -30.75 18.42
CA PRO A 182 -2.48 -31.30 19.06
C PRO A 182 -3.79 -31.03 18.30
N HIS A 183 -3.81 -30.10 17.36
CA HIS A 183 -4.98 -29.76 16.56
C HIS A 183 -4.91 -30.34 15.15
N LEU A 184 -3.95 -31.23 14.87
CA LEU A 184 -3.84 -31.95 13.61
C LEU A 184 -4.04 -33.45 13.80
N ARG A 185 -4.51 -34.09 12.73
CA ARG A 185 -4.48 -35.56 12.59
C ARG A 185 -3.86 -35.92 11.25
N LEU A 186 -2.74 -36.62 11.27
CA LEU A 186 -2.15 -37.16 10.05
C LEU A 186 -3.03 -38.31 9.52
N ALA A 187 -3.78 -38.03 8.44
CA ALA A 187 -4.81 -38.91 7.89
C ALA A 187 -4.43 -39.51 6.53
N GLY A 188 -3.42 -38.96 5.83
CA GLY A 188 -3.04 -39.51 4.52
C GLY A 188 -1.63 -39.20 4.04
N LEU A 189 -1.27 -39.90 2.96
CA LEU A 189 -0.07 -39.66 2.15
C LEU A 189 -0.53 -39.30 0.73
N HIS A 190 0.12 -38.32 0.11
CA HIS A 190 -0.17 -37.87 -1.25
C HIS A 190 1.10 -37.83 -2.09
N ILE A 191 1.08 -38.46 -3.27
CA ILE A 191 2.18 -38.39 -4.23
C ILE A 191 1.61 -38.27 -5.64
N TYR A 192 2.04 -37.25 -6.38
CA TYR A 192 1.62 -37.02 -7.75
C TYR A 192 2.81 -36.93 -8.71
N MET A 193 3.07 -38.02 -9.44
CA MET A 193 4.28 -38.13 -10.28
C MET A 193 4.18 -37.40 -11.63
N GLY A 194 2.99 -37.29 -12.22
CA GLY A 194 2.87 -36.65 -13.55
C GLY A 194 1.50 -36.80 -14.21
N THR A 195 1.39 -36.32 -15.45
CA THR A 195 0.15 -36.30 -16.24
C THR A 195 0.31 -36.93 -17.62
N ARG A 196 -0.83 -37.27 -18.25
CA ARG A 196 -0.97 -37.83 -19.60
C ARG A 196 -0.22 -39.14 -19.82
N ILE A 197 -0.39 -40.08 -18.89
CA ILE A 197 0.12 -41.44 -18.98
C ILE A 197 -0.88 -42.27 -19.78
N LEU A 198 -0.44 -42.75 -20.94
CA LEU A 198 -1.25 -43.58 -21.86
C LEU A 198 -0.91 -45.08 -21.76
N GLN A 199 0.08 -45.45 -20.94
CA GLN A 199 0.57 -46.83 -20.82
C GLN A 199 0.25 -47.42 -19.45
N THR A 200 -0.44 -48.57 -19.45
CA THR A 200 -0.77 -49.33 -18.23
C THR A 200 0.45 -49.66 -17.38
N LYS A 201 1.56 -50.04 -18.01
CA LYS A 201 2.82 -50.37 -17.32
C LYS A 201 3.33 -49.21 -16.46
N THR A 202 3.31 -47.99 -17.00
CA THR A 202 3.73 -46.78 -16.28
C THR A 202 2.84 -46.50 -15.07
N LEU A 203 1.52 -46.66 -15.22
CA LEU A 203 0.58 -46.51 -14.10
C LEU A 203 0.83 -47.56 -13.01
N TYR A 204 1.03 -48.82 -13.40
CA TYR A 204 1.37 -49.90 -12.47
C TYR A 204 2.66 -49.63 -11.70
N GLU A 205 3.73 -49.23 -12.39
CA GLU A 205 5.01 -48.91 -11.76
C GLU A 205 4.91 -47.72 -10.80
N ASN A 206 4.14 -46.69 -11.19
CA ASN A 206 3.86 -45.54 -10.33
C ASN A 206 3.13 -45.95 -9.04
N THR A 207 1.97 -46.58 -9.18
CA THR A 207 1.14 -47.02 -8.05
C THR A 207 1.94 -47.95 -7.12
N ARG A 208 2.72 -48.89 -7.69
CA ARG A 208 3.54 -49.81 -6.88
C ARG A 208 4.57 -49.07 -6.04
N GLN A 209 5.28 -48.09 -6.61
CA GLN A 209 6.30 -47.34 -5.88
C GLN A 209 5.69 -46.47 -4.78
N ILE A 210 4.55 -45.83 -5.04
CA ILE A 210 3.85 -45.03 -4.04
C ILE A 210 3.35 -45.91 -2.89
N LEU A 211 2.70 -47.04 -3.18
CA LEU A 211 2.19 -47.95 -2.15
C LEU A 211 3.33 -48.58 -1.32
N ASN A 212 4.49 -48.83 -1.92
CA ASN A 212 5.68 -49.27 -1.19
C ASN A 212 6.18 -48.20 -0.20
N LEU A 213 6.24 -46.93 -0.63
CA LEU A 213 6.64 -45.83 0.24
C LEU A 213 5.60 -45.60 1.35
N ALA A 214 4.31 -45.71 1.03
CA ALA A 214 3.23 -45.66 2.01
C ALA A 214 3.36 -46.76 3.07
N HIS A 215 3.74 -47.97 2.67
CA HIS A 215 3.96 -49.07 3.61
C HIS A 215 5.10 -48.78 4.59
N VAL A 216 6.19 -48.16 4.11
CA VAL A 216 7.30 -47.71 4.99
C VAL A 216 6.80 -46.66 5.99
N LEU A 217 6.00 -45.71 5.53
CA LEU A 217 5.42 -44.65 6.36
C LEU A 217 4.49 -45.21 7.43
N ILE A 218 3.53 -46.06 7.05
CA ILE A 218 2.53 -46.64 7.97
C ILE A 218 3.21 -47.40 9.11
N GLY A 219 4.33 -48.08 8.85
CA GLY A 219 5.10 -48.76 9.90
C GLY A 219 5.74 -47.84 10.95
N LYS A 220 5.63 -46.51 10.79
CA LYS A 220 6.17 -45.49 11.71
C LYS A 220 5.10 -44.67 12.43
N LEU A 221 3.83 -44.78 12.01
CA LEU A 221 2.74 -43.96 12.56
C LEU A 221 2.14 -44.58 13.82
N ALA A 222 1.69 -43.73 14.74
CA ALA A 222 0.92 -44.16 15.89
C ALA A 222 -0.50 -44.62 15.50
N GLU A 223 -1.11 -43.92 14.54
CA GLU A 223 -2.46 -44.20 14.01
C GLU A 223 -2.40 -44.57 12.52
N PRO A 224 -3.31 -45.43 12.04
CA PRO A 224 -3.34 -45.80 10.63
C PRO A 224 -3.83 -44.63 9.77
N LEU A 225 -3.28 -44.52 8.55
CA LEU A 225 -3.76 -43.59 7.54
C LEU A 225 -5.18 -43.96 7.09
N ASP A 226 -6.03 -42.95 6.91
CA ASP A 226 -7.35 -43.11 6.30
C ASP A 226 -7.22 -43.36 4.80
N PHE A 227 -6.22 -42.77 4.14
CA PHE A 227 -6.00 -42.94 2.71
C PHE A 227 -4.55 -42.77 2.26
N VAL A 228 -4.23 -43.39 1.14
CA VAL A 228 -3.01 -43.14 0.36
C VAL A 228 -3.46 -42.72 -1.03
N ASP A 229 -3.17 -41.47 -1.37
CA ASP A 229 -3.40 -40.93 -2.70
C ASP A 229 -2.20 -41.24 -3.59
N VAL A 230 -2.44 -42.09 -4.59
CA VAL A 230 -1.42 -42.49 -5.58
C VAL A 230 -1.35 -41.52 -6.76
N GLY A 231 -1.97 -40.35 -6.60
CA GLY A 231 -2.08 -39.31 -7.60
C GLY A 231 -3.00 -39.76 -8.72
N GLY A 232 -2.70 -39.32 -9.94
CA GLY A 232 -3.42 -39.80 -11.11
C GLY A 232 -2.57 -39.69 -12.35
N GLY A 233 -3.06 -38.91 -13.31
CA GLY A 233 -2.33 -38.68 -14.56
C GLY A 233 -2.72 -39.61 -15.70
N PHE A 234 -3.87 -40.28 -15.62
CA PHE A 234 -4.43 -41.03 -16.75
C PHE A 234 -4.59 -40.08 -17.94
N GLY A 235 -4.13 -40.53 -19.12
CA GLY A 235 -4.14 -39.75 -20.35
C GLY A 235 -5.34 -40.04 -21.24
N VAL A 236 -5.63 -39.09 -22.13
CA VAL A 236 -6.51 -39.26 -23.28
C VAL A 236 -5.71 -39.01 -24.57
N PRO A 237 -6.06 -39.63 -25.70
CA PRO A 237 -5.29 -39.54 -26.94
C PRO A 237 -5.69 -38.30 -27.76
N TYR A 238 -4.84 -37.28 -27.83
CA TYR A 238 -5.12 -36.07 -28.61
C TYR A 238 -4.69 -36.13 -30.06
N PHE A 239 -3.86 -37.11 -30.43
CA PHE A 239 -3.24 -37.17 -31.73
C PHE A 239 -3.36 -38.56 -32.36
N GLU A 240 -3.25 -38.64 -33.69
CA GLU A 240 -3.53 -39.88 -34.44
C GLU A 240 -2.58 -41.05 -34.12
N ASP A 241 -1.37 -40.77 -33.64
CA ASP A 241 -0.38 -41.76 -33.20
C ASP A 241 -0.56 -42.21 -31.73
N GLU A 242 -1.58 -41.68 -31.04
CA GLU A 242 -1.86 -42.01 -29.65
C GLU A 242 -3.02 -43.00 -29.54
N ALA A 243 -2.80 -44.08 -28.79
CA ALA A 243 -3.84 -45.01 -28.40
C ALA A 243 -4.54 -44.55 -27.12
N ALA A 244 -5.84 -44.80 -27.02
CA ALA A 244 -6.57 -44.62 -25.77
C ALA A 244 -6.01 -45.53 -24.68
N LEU A 245 -6.05 -45.05 -23.43
CA LEU A 245 -5.66 -45.86 -22.28
C LEU A 245 -6.66 -47.01 -22.10
N ASP A 246 -6.17 -48.25 -22.18
CA ASP A 246 -6.98 -49.45 -21.95
C ASP A 246 -7.30 -49.59 -20.45
N LEU A 247 -8.46 -49.07 -20.06
CA LEU A 247 -8.90 -49.06 -18.66
C LEU A 247 -9.11 -50.47 -18.10
N ALA A 248 -9.50 -51.44 -18.93
CA ALA A 248 -9.67 -52.82 -18.50
C ALA A 248 -8.32 -53.42 -18.10
N ASN A 249 -7.31 -53.25 -18.93
CA ASN A 249 -5.94 -53.68 -18.64
C ASN A 249 -5.35 -52.94 -17.43
N VAL A 250 -5.64 -51.63 -17.28
CA VAL A 250 -5.28 -50.88 -16.05
C VAL A 250 -5.91 -51.50 -14.82
N GLY A 251 -7.20 -51.84 -14.86
CA GLY A 251 -7.89 -52.55 -13.78
C GLY A 251 -7.22 -53.89 -13.46
N ASP A 252 -6.92 -54.70 -14.47
CA ASP A 252 -6.28 -56.02 -14.29
C ASP A 252 -4.88 -55.92 -13.66
N ALA A 253 -4.11 -54.90 -14.03
CA ALA A 253 -2.78 -54.66 -13.47
C ALA A 253 -2.83 -54.10 -12.03
N LEU A 254 -3.72 -53.16 -11.75
CA LEU A 254 -3.73 -52.44 -10.47
C LEU A 254 -4.51 -53.15 -9.36
N ARG A 255 -5.60 -53.87 -9.67
CA ARG A 255 -6.44 -54.53 -8.66
C ARG A 255 -5.67 -55.47 -7.72
N PRO A 256 -4.82 -56.39 -8.20
CA PRO A 256 -4.07 -57.28 -7.31
C PRO A 256 -3.10 -56.53 -6.40
N LEU A 257 -2.47 -55.47 -6.94
CA LEU A 257 -1.53 -54.62 -6.22
C LEU A 257 -2.23 -53.84 -5.09
N ILE A 258 -3.35 -53.19 -5.41
CA ILE A 258 -4.17 -52.43 -4.46
C ILE A 258 -4.72 -53.39 -3.38
N LYS A 259 -5.28 -54.53 -3.78
CA LYS A 259 -5.79 -55.51 -2.84
C LYS A 259 -4.72 -56.01 -1.86
N SER A 260 -3.54 -56.35 -2.37
CA SER A 260 -2.40 -56.78 -1.53
C SER A 260 -1.98 -55.71 -0.51
N PHE A 261 -2.07 -54.43 -0.89
CA PHE A 261 -1.82 -53.32 0.02
C PHE A 261 -2.93 -53.17 1.07
N LEU A 262 -4.20 -53.21 0.65
CA LEU A 262 -5.36 -53.06 1.54
C LEU A 262 -5.50 -54.20 2.54
N ASP A 263 -5.24 -55.45 2.13
CA ASP A 263 -5.28 -56.62 3.00
C ASP A 263 -4.29 -56.51 4.18
N LYS A 264 -3.22 -55.71 4.03
CA LYS A 264 -2.24 -55.40 5.09
C LYS A 264 -2.59 -54.15 5.89
N ASN A 265 -3.45 -53.27 5.37
CA ASN A 265 -3.77 -51.96 5.92
C ASN A 265 -5.29 -51.75 5.96
N LEU A 266 -5.99 -52.57 6.75
CA LEU A 266 -7.46 -52.71 6.74
C LEU A 266 -8.25 -51.42 7.00
N LYS A 267 -7.63 -50.38 7.57
CA LYS A 267 -8.25 -49.08 7.87
C LYS A 267 -7.95 -48.00 6.82
N THR A 268 -7.15 -48.32 5.80
CA THR A 268 -6.68 -47.39 4.77
C THR A 268 -7.43 -47.61 3.47
N ARG A 269 -7.68 -46.54 2.70
CA ARG A 269 -8.19 -46.58 1.33
C ARG A 269 -7.12 -46.14 0.33
N VAL A 270 -7.26 -46.54 -0.93
CA VAL A 270 -6.46 -45.95 -2.02
C VAL A 270 -7.29 -44.88 -2.71
N ALA A 271 -6.70 -43.71 -2.91
CA ALA A 271 -7.32 -42.60 -3.64
C ALA A 271 -6.59 -42.33 -4.96
N ILE A 272 -7.35 -41.87 -5.97
CA ILE A 272 -6.81 -41.40 -7.25
C ILE A 272 -7.46 -40.07 -7.63
N GLU A 273 -6.62 -39.08 -7.96
CA GLU A 273 -7.01 -37.75 -8.45
C GLU A 273 -7.03 -37.71 -9.98
N LEU A 274 -8.21 -37.57 -10.60
CA LEU A 274 -8.33 -37.46 -12.07
C LEU A 274 -9.05 -36.17 -12.44
N GLY A 275 -8.42 -35.38 -13.31
CA GLY A 275 -9.05 -34.23 -13.97
C GLY A 275 -9.28 -34.53 -15.44
N ARG A 276 -8.20 -34.40 -16.24
CA ARG A 276 -8.23 -34.57 -17.70
C ARG A 276 -8.97 -35.82 -18.18
N TYR A 277 -8.66 -36.99 -17.60
CA TYR A 277 -9.26 -38.26 -18.00
C TYR A 277 -10.76 -38.35 -17.74
N MET A 278 -11.28 -37.59 -16.77
CA MET A 278 -12.71 -37.57 -16.47
C MET A 278 -13.50 -36.73 -17.49
N VAL A 279 -12.94 -35.61 -17.94
CA VAL A 279 -13.72 -34.58 -18.64
C VAL A 279 -13.32 -34.33 -20.08
N ALA A 280 -12.08 -34.62 -20.50
CA ALA A 280 -11.59 -34.19 -21.81
C ALA A 280 -12.47 -34.69 -22.97
N GLU A 281 -12.72 -35.99 -23.03
CA GLU A 281 -13.49 -36.64 -24.10
C GLU A 281 -14.99 -36.31 -24.07
N ALA A 282 -15.50 -35.82 -22.94
CA ALA A 282 -16.89 -35.41 -22.80
C ALA A 282 -17.16 -33.98 -23.29
N GLY A 283 -16.15 -33.27 -23.84
CA GLY A 283 -16.28 -31.88 -24.22
C GLY A 283 -15.85 -31.56 -25.65
N LEU A 284 -16.58 -30.64 -26.27
CA LEU A 284 -16.29 -30.03 -27.57
C LEU A 284 -16.10 -28.52 -27.40
N PHE A 285 -15.20 -27.94 -28.20
CA PHE A 285 -15.16 -26.50 -28.44
C PHE A 285 -15.69 -26.23 -29.83
N VAL A 286 -16.69 -25.36 -29.94
CA VAL A 286 -17.41 -25.07 -31.18
C VAL A 286 -17.24 -23.61 -31.54
N THR A 287 -16.77 -23.37 -32.76
CA THR A 287 -16.62 -22.02 -33.33
C THR A 287 -17.14 -22.01 -34.75
N LYS A 288 -17.63 -20.85 -35.19
CA LYS A 288 -18.19 -20.67 -36.53
C LYS A 288 -17.16 -20.06 -37.46
N VAL A 289 -17.09 -20.57 -38.69
CA VAL A 289 -16.32 -19.95 -39.76
C VAL A 289 -16.99 -18.63 -40.13
N ALA A 290 -16.31 -17.51 -39.86
CA ALA A 290 -16.79 -16.17 -40.21
C ALA A 290 -16.54 -15.85 -41.69
N GLN A 291 -15.39 -16.27 -42.21
CA GLN A 291 -15.03 -16.11 -43.63
C GLN A 291 -13.96 -17.11 -44.04
N VAL A 292 -13.90 -17.39 -45.35
CA VAL A 292 -12.83 -18.18 -45.96
C VAL A 292 -12.13 -17.32 -47.00
N LYS A 293 -10.79 -17.35 -47.02
CA LYS A 293 -9.97 -16.53 -47.92
C LYS A 293 -8.75 -17.28 -48.41
N MET A 294 -8.26 -16.87 -49.58
CA MET A 294 -6.94 -17.25 -50.07
C MET A 294 -5.93 -16.15 -49.74
N SER A 295 -4.78 -16.52 -49.21
CA SER A 295 -3.66 -15.60 -49.00
C SER A 295 -2.36 -16.29 -49.40
N LYS A 296 -1.64 -15.71 -50.37
CA LYS A 296 -0.37 -16.27 -50.88
C LYS A 296 -0.47 -17.78 -51.24
N ASN A 297 -1.55 -18.15 -51.93
CA ASN A 297 -1.86 -19.54 -52.34
C ASN A 297 -2.16 -20.52 -51.20
N GLU A 298 -2.33 -20.05 -49.97
CA GLU A 298 -2.82 -20.86 -48.85
C GLU A 298 -4.27 -20.48 -48.51
N GLN A 299 -5.08 -21.48 -48.19
CA GLN A 299 -6.48 -21.29 -47.80
C GLN A 299 -6.60 -21.12 -46.29
N PHE A 300 -7.33 -20.09 -45.86
CA PHE A 300 -7.61 -19.82 -44.46
C PHE A 300 -9.10 -19.73 -44.20
N ALA A 301 -9.57 -20.43 -43.17
CA ALA A 301 -10.90 -20.26 -42.58
C ALA A 301 -10.76 -19.48 -41.26
N VAL A 302 -11.24 -18.23 -41.25
CA VAL A 302 -11.20 -17.37 -40.07
C VAL A 302 -12.45 -17.62 -39.26
N CYS A 303 -12.29 -18.09 -38.03
CA CYS A 303 -13.37 -18.44 -37.11
C CYS A 303 -13.61 -17.34 -36.07
N ASP A 304 -14.78 -17.35 -35.43
CA ASP A 304 -15.15 -16.40 -34.38
C ASP A 304 -14.62 -16.75 -32.97
N GLY A 305 -13.93 -17.88 -32.85
CA GLY A 305 -13.24 -18.34 -31.65
C GLY A 305 -11.81 -18.79 -31.99
N GLY A 306 -10.89 -18.51 -31.08
CA GLY A 306 -9.46 -18.68 -31.32
C GLY A 306 -8.68 -19.24 -30.14
N SER A 307 -7.37 -19.08 -30.21
CA SER A 307 -6.38 -19.49 -29.22
C SER A 307 -6.60 -18.87 -27.82
N ASN A 308 -7.29 -17.72 -27.73
CA ASN A 308 -7.70 -17.12 -26.45
C ASN A 308 -8.77 -17.93 -25.72
N LEU A 309 -9.52 -18.79 -26.43
CA LEU A 309 -10.57 -19.63 -25.88
C LEU A 309 -10.18 -21.11 -25.82
N HIS A 310 -9.20 -21.54 -26.61
CA HIS A 310 -8.63 -22.88 -26.55
C HIS A 310 -7.13 -22.90 -26.86
N THR A 311 -6.34 -22.50 -25.87
CA THR A 311 -4.87 -22.39 -25.99
C THR A 311 -4.21 -23.75 -26.25
N ALA A 312 -4.75 -24.83 -25.66
CA ALA A 312 -4.20 -26.16 -25.82
C ALA A 312 -4.32 -26.67 -27.26
N ALA A 313 -5.48 -26.49 -27.92
CA ALA A 313 -5.67 -26.84 -29.33
C ALA A 313 -4.81 -25.97 -30.26
N ALA A 314 -4.61 -24.69 -29.91
CA ALA A 314 -3.76 -23.78 -30.69
C ALA A 314 -2.25 -24.09 -30.62
N GLY A 315 -1.85 -25.04 -29.76
CA GLY A 315 -0.47 -25.48 -29.61
C GLY A 315 0.46 -24.42 -29.01
N GLN A 316 -0.06 -23.39 -28.34
CA GLN A 316 0.80 -22.40 -27.69
C GLN A 316 1.45 -23.02 -26.44
N GLY A 317 2.79 -23.13 -26.45
CA GLY A 317 3.60 -23.70 -25.36
C GLY A 317 4.19 -25.10 -25.61
N PHE A 318 3.86 -25.75 -26.73
CA PHE A 318 4.39 -27.06 -27.14
C PHE A 318 4.59 -27.11 -28.67
N ILE A 319 5.04 -28.27 -29.20
CA ILE A 319 4.99 -28.53 -30.65
C ILE A 319 3.53 -28.46 -31.11
N ARG A 320 3.24 -27.58 -32.08
CA ARG A 320 1.90 -27.39 -32.64
C ARG A 320 1.45 -28.67 -33.35
N ARG A 321 0.39 -29.29 -32.82
CA ARG A 321 -0.27 -30.49 -33.35
C ARG A 321 -1.78 -30.29 -33.24
N ASN A 322 -2.51 -30.67 -34.28
CA ASN A 322 -3.96 -30.48 -34.33
C ASN A 322 -4.67 -31.47 -33.40
N PHE A 323 -5.62 -30.97 -32.63
CA PHE A 323 -6.58 -31.82 -31.93
C PHE A 323 -7.55 -32.42 -32.94
N PRO A 324 -8.23 -33.54 -32.62
CA PRO A 324 -9.23 -34.11 -33.51
C PRO A 324 -10.39 -33.12 -33.67
N PHE A 325 -10.92 -32.99 -34.88
CA PHE A 325 -12.00 -32.04 -35.17
C PHE A 325 -13.01 -32.62 -36.16
N THR A 326 -14.20 -32.03 -36.18
CA THR A 326 -15.24 -32.25 -37.19
C THR A 326 -15.67 -30.90 -37.74
N LEU A 327 -15.81 -30.80 -39.08
CA LEU A 327 -16.46 -29.67 -39.72
C LEU A 327 -17.93 -30.03 -39.96
N LEU A 328 -18.85 -29.22 -39.41
CA LEU A 328 -20.29 -29.36 -39.62
C LEU A 328 -20.77 -28.28 -40.62
N PRO A 329 -21.28 -28.68 -41.80
CA PRO A 329 -21.85 -27.76 -42.77
C PRO A 329 -23.02 -26.94 -42.21
N ALA A 330 -23.04 -25.63 -42.44
CA ALA A 330 -24.17 -24.76 -42.07
C ALA A 330 -25.49 -25.17 -42.73
N THR A 331 -25.39 -25.70 -43.95
CA THR A 331 -26.50 -26.27 -44.72
C THR A 331 -26.05 -27.58 -45.37
N PRO A 332 -26.96 -28.57 -45.54
CA PRO A 332 -26.63 -29.79 -46.25
C PRO A 332 -26.08 -29.50 -47.65
N ARG A 333 -24.90 -30.02 -47.95
CA ARG A 333 -24.26 -29.88 -49.27
C ARG A 333 -23.49 -31.14 -49.64
N ALA A 334 -23.32 -31.36 -50.94
CA ALA A 334 -22.45 -32.42 -51.43
C ALA A 334 -21.01 -32.14 -50.98
N LEU A 335 -20.34 -33.15 -50.43
CA LEU A 335 -18.94 -33.06 -50.06
C LEU A 335 -18.10 -33.02 -51.35
N GLY A 336 -17.35 -31.93 -51.54
CA GLY A 336 -16.36 -31.77 -52.60
C GLY A 336 -15.06 -32.56 -52.32
N GLU A 337 -14.00 -32.23 -53.06
CA GLU A 337 -12.67 -32.82 -52.82
C GLU A 337 -12.04 -32.28 -51.51
N LEU A 338 -11.17 -33.09 -50.89
CA LEU A 338 -10.39 -32.64 -49.73
C LEU A 338 -9.35 -31.61 -50.18
N GLY A 339 -9.32 -30.46 -49.50
CA GLY A 339 -8.30 -29.42 -49.66
C GLY A 339 -7.58 -29.14 -48.34
N ILE A 340 -6.38 -28.57 -48.44
CA ILE A 340 -5.60 -28.14 -47.27
C ILE A 340 -6.06 -26.75 -46.85
N CYS A 341 -6.53 -26.61 -45.61
CA CYS A 341 -6.93 -25.32 -45.04
C CYS A 341 -6.35 -25.12 -43.64
N THR A 342 -6.02 -23.88 -43.31
CA THR A 342 -5.66 -23.48 -41.93
C THR A 342 -6.83 -22.73 -41.30
N MET A 343 -7.29 -23.18 -40.13
CA MET A 343 -8.35 -22.53 -39.37
C MET A 343 -7.76 -21.63 -38.29
N THR A 344 -8.09 -20.35 -38.35
CA THR A 344 -7.61 -19.30 -37.43
C THR A 344 -8.74 -18.79 -36.56
N GLY A 345 -8.40 -18.11 -35.45
CA GLY A 345 -9.39 -17.33 -34.71
C GLY A 345 -9.48 -15.87 -35.18
N PRO A 346 -10.18 -15.01 -34.41
CA PRO A 346 -10.43 -13.61 -34.75
C PRO A 346 -9.36 -12.62 -34.25
N LEU A 347 -8.32 -13.08 -33.56
CA LEU A 347 -7.37 -12.21 -32.87
C LEU A 347 -6.39 -11.55 -33.84
N CYS A 348 -5.92 -10.34 -33.49
CA CYS A 348 -4.91 -9.61 -34.25
C CYS A 348 -3.48 -10.12 -33.98
N THR A 349 -3.28 -11.44 -34.11
CA THR A 349 -1.96 -12.07 -33.96
C THR A 349 -1.84 -13.28 -34.89
N PRO A 350 -0.68 -13.46 -35.57
CA PRO A 350 -0.46 -14.62 -36.43
C PRO A 350 -0.41 -15.94 -35.65
N MET A 351 -0.27 -15.89 -34.32
CA MET A 351 -0.28 -17.08 -33.47
C MET A 351 -1.69 -17.65 -33.25
N ASP A 352 -2.73 -16.95 -33.68
CA ASP A 352 -4.12 -17.32 -33.49
C ASP A 352 -4.61 -18.37 -34.49
N VAL A 353 -4.03 -19.56 -34.40
CA VAL A 353 -4.35 -20.71 -35.25
C VAL A 353 -4.82 -21.83 -34.35
N ILE A 354 -6.00 -22.38 -34.64
CA ILE A 354 -6.61 -23.47 -33.87
C ILE A 354 -6.46 -24.83 -34.57
N LEU A 355 -6.37 -24.83 -35.90
CA LEU A 355 -6.06 -26.01 -36.73
C LEU A 355 -5.14 -25.58 -37.87
N SER A 356 -3.96 -26.19 -37.98
CA SER A 356 -2.92 -25.82 -38.94
C SER A 356 -2.86 -26.82 -40.08
N ALA A 357 -3.02 -26.36 -41.33
CA ALA A 357 -2.89 -27.17 -42.55
C ALA A 357 -3.61 -28.53 -42.45
N VAL A 358 -4.92 -28.50 -42.15
CA VAL A 358 -5.76 -29.70 -42.06
C VAL A 358 -6.40 -30.02 -43.40
N ASP A 359 -6.59 -31.30 -43.69
CA ASP A 359 -7.41 -31.77 -44.80
C ASP A 359 -8.89 -31.62 -44.46
N VAL A 360 -9.61 -30.84 -45.27
CA VAL A 360 -11.02 -30.51 -45.04
C VAL A 360 -11.73 -30.30 -46.37
N VAL A 361 -12.99 -30.71 -46.44
CA VAL A 361 -13.85 -30.50 -47.61
C VAL A 361 -14.43 -29.09 -47.56
N ASP A 362 -13.99 -28.22 -48.49
CA ASP A 362 -14.51 -26.87 -48.77
C ASP A 362 -15.22 -26.18 -47.58
N PRO A 363 -14.47 -25.66 -46.60
CA PRO A 363 -15.07 -24.88 -45.53
C PRO A 363 -15.70 -23.62 -46.13
N VAL A 364 -16.88 -23.24 -45.62
CA VAL A 364 -17.58 -22.00 -46.02
C VAL A 364 -18.01 -21.21 -44.79
N ALA A 365 -18.31 -19.92 -44.99
CA ALA A 365 -18.83 -19.09 -43.92
C ALA A 365 -20.15 -19.66 -43.38
N GLY A 366 -20.27 -19.70 -42.05
CA GLY A 366 -21.40 -20.28 -41.34
C GLY A 366 -21.16 -21.70 -40.81
N ASP A 367 -20.22 -22.45 -41.39
CA ASP A 367 -19.93 -23.81 -40.90
C ASP A 367 -19.43 -23.79 -39.45
N LEU A 368 -19.71 -24.86 -38.72
CA LEU A 368 -19.21 -25.04 -37.36
C LEU A 368 -17.97 -25.94 -37.37
N VAL A 369 -16.90 -25.46 -36.75
CA VAL A 369 -15.70 -26.24 -36.44
C VAL A 369 -15.83 -26.75 -35.02
N CYS A 370 -15.91 -28.06 -34.86
CA CYS A 370 -16.05 -28.75 -33.57
C CYS A 370 -14.73 -29.42 -33.21
N ILE A 371 -13.99 -28.87 -32.24
CA ILE A 371 -12.73 -29.45 -31.74
C ILE A 371 -13.04 -30.41 -30.60
N HIS A 372 -12.74 -31.69 -30.80
CA HIS A 372 -12.94 -32.77 -29.84
C HIS A 372 -11.94 -32.71 -28.68
N GLN A 373 -12.24 -33.48 -27.63
CA GLN A 373 -11.41 -33.61 -26.43
C GLN A 373 -11.16 -32.30 -25.67
N SER A 374 -12.11 -31.39 -25.76
CA SER A 374 -12.03 -30.02 -25.29
C SER A 374 -12.64 -29.83 -23.90
N GLY A 375 -13.04 -30.90 -23.20
CA GLY A 375 -13.64 -30.77 -21.87
C GLY A 375 -12.65 -30.46 -20.75
N ALA A 376 -11.34 -30.59 -20.99
CA ALA A 376 -10.28 -30.33 -19.99
C ALA A 376 -9.36 -29.19 -20.44
N TYR A 377 -9.09 -28.24 -19.54
CA TYR A 377 -8.18 -27.11 -19.76
C TYR A 377 -8.54 -26.27 -21.00
N GLY A 378 -9.84 -26.13 -21.25
CA GLY A 378 -10.38 -25.27 -22.30
C GLY A 378 -10.35 -23.80 -21.87
N PRO A 379 -11.49 -23.20 -21.47
CA PRO A 379 -11.51 -21.81 -21.04
C PRO A 379 -10.70 -21.57 -19.76
N SER A 380 -10.64 -22.56 -18.86
CA SER A 380 -9.92 -22.49 -17.58
C SER A 380 -8.40 -22.31 -17.69
N ALA A 381 -7.81 -22.67 -18.83
CA ALA A 381 -6.37 -22.55 -19.10
C ALA A 381 -6.06 -21.68 -20.32
N SER A 382 -7.04 -20.90 -20.80
CA SER A 382 -6.87 -20.00 -21.95
C SER A 382 -6.93 -18.52 -21.53
N PRO A 383 -6.22 -17.61 -22.21
CA PRO A 383 -6.21 -16.19 -21.86
C PRO A 383 -7.49 -15.50 -22.38
N VAL A 384 -8.64 -15.87 -21.83
CA VAL A 384 -9.98 -15.44 -22.29
C VAL A 384 -10.16 -13.92 -22.32
N ASN A 385 -9.39 -13.18 -21.53
CA ASN A 385 -9.44 -11.72 -21.50
C ASN A 385 -8.55 -11.03 -22.56
N PHE A 386 -7.73 -11.79 -23.29
CA PHE A 386 -6.82 -11.24 -24.29
C PHE A 386 -7.57 -10.46 -25.39
N LEU A 387 -7.09 -9.27 -25.71
CA LEU A 387 -7.72 -8.29 -26.61
C LEU A 387 -9.17 -7.93 -26.28
N GLY A 388 -9.65 -8.22 -25.06
CA GLY A 388 -10.99 -7.86 -24.64
C GLY A 388 -12.12 -8.73 -25.21
N PHE A 389 -11.84 -9.88 -25.82
CA PHE A 389 -12.89 -10.76 -26.37
C PHE A 389 -13.79 -11.42 -25.32
N GLY A 390 -13.24 -11.74 -24.14
CA GLY A 390 -14.02 -12.38 -23.06
C GLY A 390 -14.08 -13.90 -23.19
N GLY A 391 -14.70 -14.56 -22.22
CA GLY A 391 -14.88 -16.01 -22.23
C GLY A 391 -16.01 -16.48 -23.15
N PRO A 392 -16.00 -17.76 -23.56
CA PRO A 392 -17.08 -18.34 -24.36
C PRO A 392 -18.31 -18.64 -23.48
N ALA A 393 -19.43 -18.98 -24.11
CA ALA A 393 -20.50 -19.68 -23.42
C ALA A 393 -20.10 -21.15 -23.17
N GLU A 394 -20.66 -21.78 -22.15
CA GLU A 394 -20.51 -23.21 -21.85
C GLU A 394 -21.90 -23.82 -21.69
N VAL A 395 -22.16 -24.92 -22.40
CA VAL A 395 -23.46 -25.60 -22.47
C VAL A 395 -23.28 -27.06 -22.10
N MET A 396 -24.18 -27.57 -21.23
CA MET A 396 -24.25 -28.96 -20.85
C MET A 396 -25.47 -29.61 -21.50
N ALA A 397 -25.29 -30.76 -22.14
CA ALA A 397 -26.35 -31.64 -22.58
C ALA A 397 -26.49 -32.83 -21.63
N ASP A 398 -27.75 -33.12 -21.26
CA ASP A 398 -28.12 -34.29 -20.47
C ASP A 398 -29.32 -34.96 -21.13
N GLY A 399 -29.04 -35.92 -22.02
CA GLY A 399 -30.03 -36.40 -23.00
C GLY A 399 -30.52 -35.25 -23.87
N ASP A 400 -31.84 -35.07 -23.95
CA ASP A 400 -32.48 -34.02 -24.74
C ASP A 400 -32.45 -32.64 -24.06
N GLN A 401 -32.03 -32.59 -22.78
CA GLN A 401 -32.00 -31.35 -22.02
C GLN A 401 -30.70 -30.57 -22.24
N LEU A 402 -30.83 -29.34 -22.76
CA LEU A 402 -29.73 -28.40 -22.92
C LEU A 402 -29.77 -27.32 -21.83
N THR A 403 -28.65 -27.16 -21.11
CA THR A 403 -28.50 -26.16 -20.05
C THR A 403 -27.31 -25.26 -20.35
N VAL A 404 -27.52 -23.94 -20.36
CA VAL A 404 -26.41 -22.97 -20.38
C VAL A 404 -25.73 -23.01 -19.01
N ALA A 405 -24.61 -23.72 -18.93
CA ALA A 405 -23.84 -23.89 -17.70
C ALA A 405 -23.09 -22.60 -17.32
N GLN A 406 -22.65 -21.84 -18.33
CA GLN A 406 -22.10 -20.50 -18.15
C GLN A 406 -22.42 -19.65 -19.38
N ALA A 407 -22.99 -18.46 -19.18
CA ALA A 407 -23.20 -17.52 -20.28
C ALA A 407 -21.89 -16.78 -20.62
N ALA A 408 -21.72 -16.41 -21.90
CA ALA A 408 -20.64 -15.51 -22.28
C ALA A 408 -20.84 -14.13 -21.62
N PRO A 409 -19.80 -13.56 -20.96
CA PRO A 409 -19.95 -12.31 -20.23
C PRO A 409 -20.18 -11.12 -21.19
N ALA A 410 -21.17 -10.29 -20.88
CA ALA A 410 -21.43 -9.08 -21.65
C ALA A 410 -20.29 -8.05 -21.47
N TRP A 411 -19.96 -7.29 -22.52
CA TRP A 411 -18.90 -6.28 -22.45
C TRP A 411 -19.22 -5.17 -21.44
N GLN A 412 -20.52 -4.90 -21.22
CA GLN A 412 -21.01 -3.91 -20.25
C GLN A 412 -20.58 -4.28 -18.81
N ASP A 413 -20.71 -5.54 -18.42
CA ASP A 413 -20.34 -6.02 -17.08
C ASP A 413 -18.83 -5.89 -16.85
N ARG A 414 -18.05 -6.19 -17.89
CA ARG A 414 -16.59 -6.09 -17.85
C ARG A 414 -16.11 -4.64 -17.75
N LEU A 415 -16.80 -3.70 -18.40
CA LEU A 415 -16.53 -2.27 -18.22
C LEU A 415 -16.98 -1.78 -16.84
N ALA A 416 -18.12 -2.27 -16.33
CA ALA A 416 -18.60 -1.92 -14.99
C ALA A 416 -17.58 -2.31 -13.90
N ALA A 417 -16.94 -3.47 -14.03
CA ALA A 417 -15.89 -3.94 -13.12
C ALA A 417 -14.61 -3.07 -13.16
N GLN A 418 -14.31 -2.42 -14.29
CA GLN A 418 -13.15 -1.55 -14.46
C GLN A 418 -13.38 -0.11 -13.98
N ARG A 419 -14.63 0.25 -13.61
CA ARG A 419 -14.91 1.61 -13.12
C ARG A 419 -14.13 1.88 -11.84
N PRO A 420 -13.27 2.92 -11.80
CA PRO A 420 -12.49 3.24 -10.62
C PRO A 420 -13.38 3.45 -9.40
N LYS A 421 -13.02 2.80 -8.28
CA LYS A 421 -13.65 3.01 -6.99
C LYS A 421 -12.62 3.61 -6.03
N PRO A 422 -12.94 4.69 -5.31
CA PRO A 422 -12.01 5.25 -4.33
C PRO A 422 -11.80 4.23 -3.21
N VAL A 423 -10.56 3.79 -3.02
CA VAL A 423 -10.19 2.99 -1.84
C VAL A 423 -10.15 3.95 -0.66
N ARG A 424 -11.15 3.85 0.23
CA ARG A 424 -11.06 4.55 1.51
C ARG A 424 -9.94 3.87 2.30
N PRO A 425 -8.93 4.61 2.79
CA PRO A 425 -7.96 4.04 3.71
C PRO A 425 -8.73 3.43 4.90
N ALA A 426 -8.22 2.32 5.42
CA ALA A 426 -8.74 1.75 6.67
C ALA A 426 -8.86 2.87 7.72
N LYS A 427 -9.94 2.87 8.49
CA LYS A 427 -10.09 3.79 9.63
C LYS A 427 -8.92 3.53 10.59
N LEU A 428 -7.87 4.36 10.51
CA LEU A 428 -6.92 4.54 11.59
C LEU A 428 -7.58 5.46 12.62
N PRO A 429 -7.46 5.19 13.93
CA PRO A 429 -8.29 5.81 14.95
C PRO A 429 -8.13 7.33 14.88
N ASN A 430 -9.24 8.02 14.62
CA ASN A 430 -9.30 9.48 14.61
C ASN A 430 -9.34 10.08 16.02
N ASP A 431 -9.05 9.28 17.06
CA ASP A 431 -9.32 9.62 18.46
C ASP A 431 -8.15 9.31 19.40
N ALA A 432 -6.97 8.95 18.89
CA ALA A 432 -5.80 8.85 19.77
C ALA A 432 -5.44 10.27 20.26
N PRO A 433 -5.33 10.50 21.59
CA PRO A 433 -4.98 11.81 22.12
C PRO A 433 -3.63 12.26 21.54
N LEU A 434 -3.49 13.57 21.32
CA LEU A 434 -2.21 14.14 20.92
C LEU A 434 -1.14 13.78 21.98
N PRO A 435 0.14 13.68 21.60
CA PRO A 435 1.19 13.41 22.58
C PRO A 435 1.41 14.63 23.48
N GLU A 436 1.83 14.40 24.73
CA GLU A 436 2.36 15.48 25.59
C GLU A 436 3.57 16.16 24.89
N PRO A 437 3.72 17.49 24.97
CA PRO A 437 2.90 18.47 25.70
C PRO A 437 1.66 18.99 24.94
N PHE A 438 1.37 18.50 23.74
CA PHE A 438 0.27 19.01 22.88
C PHE A 438 -1.13 18.56 23.29
N ASN A 439 -1.24 17.78 24.37
CA ASN A 439 -2.48 17.36 25.02
C ASN A 439 -2.57 17.84 26.48
N HIS A 440 -1.68 18.76 26.89
CA HIS A 440 -1.63 19.25 28.26
C HIS A 440 -2.88 20.07 28.63
N GLU A 441 -3.32 19.98 29.89
CA GLU A 441 -4.55 20.60 30.39
C GLU A 441 -4.60 22.12 30.16
N VAL A 442 -3.47 22.81 30.31
CA VAL A 442 -3.31 24.25 30.05
C VAL A 442 -3.82 24.64 28.65
N LEU A 443 -3.63 23.79 27.64
CA LEU A 443 -4.08 24.08 26.28
C LEU A 443 -5.62 24.12 26.17
N HIS A 444 -6.32 23.35 27.01
CA HIS A 444 -7.77 23.44 27.13
C HIS A 444 -8.19 24.74 27.83
N ARG A 445 -7.47 25.14 28.89
CA ARG A 445 -7.75 26.35 29.67
C ARG A 445 -7.57 27.65 28.90
N ILE A 446 -6.69 27.68 27.88
CA ILE A 446 -6.53 28.85 26.98
C ILE A 446 -7.52 28.87 25.80
N THR A 447 -8.34 27.83 25.61
CA THR A 447 -9.31 27.78 24.49
C THR A 447 -10.31 28.95 24.46
N PRO A 448 -10.82 29.47 25.59
CA PRO A 448 -11.69 30.65 25.61
C PRO A 448 -11.05 31.90 24.96
N LEU A 449 -9.72 31.99 24.88
CA LEU A 449 -9.02 33.12 24.26
C LEU A 449 -9.21 33.17 22.73
N LYS A 450 -9.70 32.11 22.08
CA LYS A 450 -9.85 32.03 20.63
C LYS A 450 -10.60 33.22 20.03
N GLY A 451 -11.73 33.60 20.61
CA GLY A 451 -12.55 34.72 20.11
C GLY A 451 -11.81 36.06 20.19
N LEU A 452 -11.05 36.26 21.27
CA LEU A 452 -10.22 37.45 21.47
C LEU A 452 -9.10 37.51 20.42
N PHE A 453 -8.35 36.42 20.24
CA PHE A 453 -7.26 36.32 19.27
C PHE A 453 -7.74 36.52 17.83
N GLU A 454 -8.85 35.89 17.42
CA GLU A 454 -9.40 36.06 16.07
C GLU A 454 -9.85 37.50 15.79
N LYS A 455 -10.41 38.18 16.81
CA LYS A 455 -10.82 39.59 16.72
C LYS A 455 -9.60 40.50 16.58
N VAL A 456 -8.62 40.37 17.49
CA VAL A 456 -7.42 41.23 17.48
C VAL A 456 -6.56 40.96 16.25
N GLY A 457 -6.39 39.71 15.84
CA GLY A 457 -5.67 39.36 14.61
C GLY A 457 -6.29 39.98 13.36
N THR A 458 -7.61 40.26 13.37
CA THR A 458 -8.26 41.02 12.30
C THR A 458 -7.98 42.52 12.40
N ALA A 459 -7.96 43.09 13.61
CA ALA A 459 -7.66 44.49 13.82
C ALA A 459 -6.20 44.84 13.46
N LEU A 460 -5.25 43.94 13.76
CA LEU A 460 -3.82 44.09 13.47
C LEU A 460 -3.50 44.30 11.98
N GLU A 461 -4.42 43.95 11.06
CA GLU A 461 -4.25 44.21 9.62
C GLU A 461 -4.20 45.70 9.28
N ASN A 462 -4.82 46.55 10.10
CA ASN A 462 -4.94 47.98 9.85
C ASN A 462 -4.47 48.84 11.03
N ASP A 463 -4.40 48.27 12.23
CA ASP A 463 -3.97 48.94 13.44
C ASP A 463 -2.87 48.14 14.14
N PRO A 464 -1.59 48.54 14.01
CA PRO A 464 -0.49 47.84 14.63
C PRO A 464 -0.52 47.92 16.17
N GLU A 465 -1.32 48.81 16.79
CA GLU A 465 -1.44 48.94 18.25
C GLU A 465 -2.60 48.12 18.85
N ALA A 466 -3.37 47.41 18.01
CA ALA A 466 -4.49 46.57 18.45
C ALA A 466 -4.07 45.45 19.44
N TRP A 467 -2.78 45.12 19.52
CA TRP A 467 -2.24 44.16 20.48
C TRP A 467 -2.50 44.54 21.94
N THR A 468 -2.67 45.83 22.24
CA THR A 468 -2.98 46.32 23.59
C THR A 468 -4.22 45.65 24.19
N THR A 469 -5.22 45.34 23.36
CA THR A 469 -6.42 44.61 23.80
C THR A 469 -6.11 43.18 24.27
N LEU A 470 -5.06 42.54 23.73
CA LEU A 470 -4.60 41.24 24.22
C LEU A 470 -3.91 41.37 25.58
N TRP A 471 -3.16 42.45 25.79
CA TRP A 471 -2.42 42.70 27.03
C TRP A 471 -3.33 42.96 28.24
N ASP A 472 -4.53 43.49 28.02
CA ASP A 472 -5.52 43.72 29.07
C ASP A 472 -6.01 42.40 29.71
N ASP A 473 -5.95 41.30 28.96
CA ASP A 473 -6.28 39.97 29.47
C ASP A 473 -5.17 39.46 30.41
N THR A 474 -5.56 39.07 31.63
CA THR A 474 -4.63 38.65 32.69
C THR A 474 -3.85 37.40 32.32
N THR A 475 -4.49 36.44 31.63
CA THR A 475 -3.87 35.19 31.22
C THR A 475 -2.88 35.45 30.10
N VAL A 476 -3.27 36.20 29.07
CA VAL A 476 -2.38 36.54 27.96
C VAL A 476 -1.18 37.33 28.47
N ARG A 477 -1.39 38.30 29.35
CA ARG A 477 -0.32 39.07 29.98
C ARG A 477 0.70 38.18 30.70
N ALA A 478 0.25 37.24 31.54
CA ALA A 478 1.16 36.33 32.22
C ALA A 478 1.91 35.38 31.26
N LEU A 479 1.28 34.98 30.14
CA LEU A 479 1.94 34.18 29.11
C LEU A 479 3.09 34.95 28.43
N THR A 480 2.98 36.27 28.28
CA THR A 480 4.05 37.09 27.67
C THR A 480 5.33 37.17 28.50
N THR A 481 5.23 36.93 29.82
CA THR A 481 6.34 36.96 30.76
C THR A 481 7.05 35.61 30.92
N ILE A 482 6.68 34.59 30.14
CA ILE A 482 7.42 33.32 30.14
C ILE A 482 8.88 33.56 29.72
N GLY A 483 9.82 33.23 30.61
CA GLY A 483 11.25 33.47 30.42
C GLY A 483 11.77 34.78 31.01
N VAL A 484 10.93 35.58 31.66
CA VAL A 484 11.34 36.70 32.52
C VAL A 484 11.74 36.15 33.90
N PRO A 485 12.90 36.55 34.49
CA PRO A 485 13.28 36.14 35.84
C PRO A 485 12.23 36.50 36.90
N ASP A 486 12.01 35.64 37.89
CA ASP A 486 10.99 35.85 38.94
C ASP A 486 11.16 37.18 39.69
N SER A 487 12.40 37.64 39.89
CA SER A 487 12.71 38.94 40.51
C SER A 487 12.26 40.16 39.70
N HIS A 488 11.89 39.96 38.43
CA HIS A 488 11.51 41.00 37.48
C HIS A 488 10.12 40.76 36.87
N ASN A 489 9.49 39.62 37.17
CA ASN A 489 8.19 39.25 36.63
C ASN A 489 7.04 39.81 37.49
N GLY A 490 6.38 40.86 37.01
CA GLY A 490 5.19 41.44 37.66
C GLY A 490 3.87 40.74 37.33
N PHE A 491 3.88 39.69 36.50
CA PHE A 491 2.68 39.06 35.96
C PHE A 491 2.81 37.53 36.04
N SER A 492 2.78 36.99 37.25
CA SER A 492 3.06 35.56 37.49
C SER A 492 1.99 34.65 36.89
N LEU A 493 2.41 33.52 36.30
CA LEU A 493 1.50 32.46 35.85
C LEU A 493 0.68 31.87 37.01
N ALA A 494 1.25 31.87 38.23
CA ALA A 494 0.58 31.37 39.42
C ALA A 494 -0.67 32.17 39.82
N GLU A 495 -0.80 33.40 39.32
CA GLU A 495 -1.95 34.29 39.56
C GLU A 495 -3.07 34.10 38.53
N THR A 496 -2.89 33.18 37.57
CA THR A 496 -3.87 32.89 36.53
C THR A 496 -4.63 31.59 36.80
N ASP A 497 -5.75 31.41 36.10
CA ASP A 497 -6.53 30.16 36.15
C ASP A 497 -5.88 28.99 35.40
N LEU A 498 -4.64 29.14 34.89
CA LEU A 498 -3.93 28.09 34.15
C LEU A 498 -3.47 26.92 35.03
N GLY A 499 -3.41 27.11 36.35
CA GLY A 499 -3.06 26.05 37.31
C GLY A 499 -1.59 25.62 37.26
N ILE A 500 -0.72 26.48 36.75
CA ILE A 500 0.74 26.29 36.71
C ILE A 500 1.43 27.50 37.31
N SER A 501 2.51 27.27 38.07
CA SER A 501 3.37 28.34 38.57
C SER A 501 4.59 28.59 37.68
N ASP A 502 4.99 27.58 36.90
CA ASP A 502 6.09 27.64 35.94
C ASP A 502 5.68 26.93 34.64
N CYS A 503 6.26 27.35 33.52
CA CYS A 503 5.97 26.82 32.19
C CYS A 503 7.26 26.29 31.55
N SER A 504 7.38 24.96 31.50
CA SER A 504 8.51 24.32 30.80
C SER A 504 8.60 24.78 29.35
N HIS A 505 9.81 24.78 28.77
CA HIS A 505 9.99 25.16 27.37
C HIS A 505 9.12 24.33 26.41
N ALA A 506 8.95 23.03 26.68
CA ALA A 506 8.11 22.15 25.88
C ALA A 506 6.63 22.57 25.94
N LEU A 507 6.12 22.87 27.14
CA LEU A 507 4.76 23.36 27.32
C LEU A 507 4.56 24.73 26.68
N HIS A 508 5.54 25.63 26.78
CA HIS A 508 5.48 26.94 26.12
C HIS A 508 5.36 26.80 24.60
N VAL A 509 6.12 25.89 23.98
CA VAL A 509 6.01 25.61 22.53
C VAL A 509 4.61 25.09 22.17
N ALA A 510 4.00 24.26 23.01
CA ALA A 510 2.63 23.80 22.79
C ALA A 510 1.57 24.90 22.98
N VAL A 511 1.76 25.80 23.94
CA VAL A 511 0.91 27.00 24.11
C VAL A 511 0.99 27.88 22.86
N ILE A 512 2.19 28.11 22.32
CA ILE A 512 2.38 28.88 21.08
C ILE A 512 1.66 28.21 19.91
N GLU A 513 1.77 26.89 19.75
CA GLU A 513 1.06 26.13 18.72
C GLU A 513 -0.47 26.36 18.81
N ARG A 514 -1.02 26.22 20.02
CA ARG A 514 -2.45 26.40 20.27
C ARG A 514 -2.92 27.84 20.04
N LEU A 515 -2.14 28.84 20.47
CA LEU A 515 -2.48 30.23 20.22
C LEU A 515 -2.37 30.58 18.72
N ALA A 516 -1.43 29.96 17.99
CA ALA A 516 -1.26 30.18 16.55
C ALA A 516 -2.41 29.55 15.74
N GLN A 517 -3.00 28.47 16.27
CA GLN A 517 -4.26 27.94 15.77
C GLN A 517 -5.37 28.99 15.78
N PHE A 518 -5.43 29.81 16.83
CA PHE A 518 -6.36 30.95 16.87
C PHE A 518 -5.91 32.04 15.91
N ASP A 519 -4.75 32.63 16.14
CA ASP A 519 -4.15 33.62 15.25
C ASP A 519 -2.64 33.81 15.51
N PRO A 520 -1.75 33.49 14.55
CA PRO A 520 -0.30 33.62 14.74
C PRO A 520 0.18 35.07 14.77
N SER A 521 -0.57 36.00 14.17
CA SER A 521 -0.22 37.43 14.13
C SER A 521 -0.26 38.03 15.54
N CYS A 522 -1.24 37.62 16.35
CA CYS A 522 -1.40 38.05 17.74
C CYS A 522 -0.18 37.71 18.60
N ILE A 523 0.39 36.50 18.44
CA ILE A 523 1.56 36.07 19.21
C ILE A 523 2.76 36.97 18.92
N LEU A 524 2.96 37.31 17.65
CA LEU A 524 4.07 38.16 17.23
C LEU A 524 3.88 39.62 17.62
N ALA A 525 2.63 40.07 17.81
CA ALA A 525 2.31 41.42 18.24
C ALA A 525 2.58 41.65 19.73
N LEU A 526 2.39 40.61 20.56
CA LEU A 526 2.53 40.70 22.01
C LEU A 526 3.97 41.06 22.43
N PRO A 527 4.14 41.95 23.44
CA PRO A 527 5.44 42.24 24.02
C PRO A 527 5.99 41.02 24.76
N GLY A 528 7.30 40.92 24.95
CA GLY A 528 7.92 39.78 25.62
C GLY A 528 9.44 39.75 25.43
N PRO A 529 10.16 38.92 26.19
CA PRO A 529 11.62 38.93 26.20
C PRO A 529 12.25 38.40 24.90
N SER A 530 11.54 37.51 24.18
CA SER A 530 11.93 36.99 22.85
C SER A 530 13.38 36.46 22.79
N LEU A 531 14.00 36.48 21.60
CA LEU A 531 15.41 36.10 21.38
C LEU A 531 16.37 36.91 22.26
N SER A 532 16.08 38.20 22.44
CA SER A 532 16.94 39.14 23.17
C SER A 532 17.09 38.74 24.64
N GLY A 533 16.00 38.40 25.33
CA GLY A 533 16.06 37.99 26.74
C GLY A 533 16.87 36.71 26.94
N GLY A 534 16.75 35.74 26.02
CA GLY A 534 17.57 34.53 26.06
C GLY A 534 19.08 34.82 25.92
N ALA A 535 19.44 35.75 25.04
CA ALA A 535 20.83 36.19 24.86
C ALA A 535 21.36 36.96 26.07
N VAL A 536 20.56 37.86 26.65
CA VAL A 536 20.94 38.63 27.85
C VAL A 536 21.12 37.71 29.06
N LEU A 537 20.23 36.74 29.29
CA LEU A 537 20.38 35.79 30.39
C LEU A 537 21.61 34.86 30.23
N ALA A 538 21.99 34.56 28.99
CA ALA A 538 23.12 33.67 28.72
C ALA A 538 24.49 34.38 28.84
N ALA A 539 24.57 35.68 28.54
CA ALA A 539 25.85 36.37 28.37
C ALA A 539 25.93 37.79 28.97
N GLY A 540 24.85 38.30 29.57
CA GLY A 540 24.82 39.62 30.19
C GLY A 540 25.37 39.64 31.63
N SER A 541 25.83 40.80 32.08
CA SER A 541 26.11 41.07 33.49
C SER A 541 24.82 41.27 34.30
N ASP A 542 24.90 41.25 35.63
CA ASP A 542 23.75 41.51 36.52
C ASP A 542 23.09 42.86 36.24
N ASP A 543 23.89 43.92 36.00
CA ASP A 543 23.39 45.24 35.62
C ASP A 543 22.66 45.23 34.27
N GLN A 544 23.17 44.46 33.29
CA GLN A 544 22.55 44.32 31.97
C GLN A 544 21.24 43.52 32.05
N ILE A 545 21.21 42.47 32.90
CA ILE A 545 20.01 41.70 33.19
C ILE A 545 18.97 42.60 33.86
N ASP A 546 19.35 43.36 34.90
CA ASP A 546 18.43 44.27 35.58
C ASP A 546 17.89 45.34 34.61
N ARG A 547 18.78 46.00 33.85
CA ARG A 547 18.39 46.98 32.82
C ARG A 547 17.44 46.38 31.79
N PHE A 548 17.68 45.16 31.33
CA PHE A 548 16.83 44.51 30.32
C PHE A 548 15.49 44.06 30.88
N PHE A 549 15.40 43.54 32.11
CA PHE A 549 14.15 42.94 32.59
C PHE A 549 13.31 43.87 33.49
N ASN A 550 13.85 44.99 33.98
CA ASN A 550 13.18 45.83 34.98
C ASN A 550 11.77 46.31 34.60
N ALA A 551 11.48 46.65 33.32
CA ALA A 551 10.16 47.18 32.99
C ALA A 551 9.04 46.11 32.94
N TYR A 552 9.36 44.82 32.99
CA TYR A 552 8.36 43.75 33.15
C TYR A 552 7.69 43.73 34.52
N ARG A 553 8.23 44.46 35.53
CA ARG A 553 7.64 44.53 36.87
C ARG A 553 6.31 45.29 36.91
N SER A 554 6.11 46.24 36.01
CA SER A 554 5.01 47.20 36.12
C SER A 554 4.26 47.47 34.82
N GLY A 555 4.66 46.90 33.69
CA GLY A 555 3.97 47.14 32.43
C GLY A 555 4.52 46.34 31.24
N PRO A 556 3.95 46.57 30.04
CA PRO A 556 4.41 45.91 28.83
C PRO A 556 5.82 46.37 28.47
N GLN A 557 6.62 45.43 27.98
CA GLN A 557 7.95 45.70 27.46
C GLN A 557 8.18 44.92 26.16
N GLY A 558 8.08 45.64 25.04
CA GLY A 558 8.48 45.12 23.74
C GLY A 558 10.00 45.02 23.65
N THR A 559 10.48 44.00 22.94
CA THR A 559 11.90 43.81 22.64
C THR A 559 12.11 43.55 21.17
N PHE A 560 13.34 43.76 20.69
CA PHE A 560 13.74 43.45 19.31
C PHE A 560 15.11 42.80 19.27
N PHE A 561 15.35 42.01 18.22
CA PHE A 561 16.63 41.35 17.96
C PHE A 561 17.00 41.55 16.48
N ALA A 562 17.94 42.46 16.21
CA ALA A 562 18.25 42.90 14.85
C ALA A 562 19.53 42.23 14.33
N VAL A 563 19.36 41.29 13.41
CA VAL A 563 20.47 40.54 12.77
C VAL A 563 20.54 40.82 11.29
N THR A 564 19.40 40.63 10.61
CA THR A 564 19.27 40.66 9.16
C THR A 564 19.62 42.01 8.55
N GLU A 565 20.44 41.99 7.49
CA GLU A 565 20.84 43.17 6.71
C GLU A 565 20.37 43.05 5.26
N PRO A 566 20.12 44.17 4.54
CA PRO A 566 19.61 44.15 3.17
C PRO A 566 20.45 43.32 2.18
N GLU A 567 21.78 43.42 2.22
CA GLU A 567 22.68 42.83 1.21
C GLU A 567 23.10 41.39 1.52
N VAL A 568 23.17 41.02 2.82
CA VAL A 568 23.73 39.73 3.26
C VAL A 568 22.71 38.85 3.99
N GLY A 569 21.48 39.34 4.17
CA GLY A 569 20.44 38.64 4.90
C GLY A 569 20.83 38.41 6.36
N SER A 570 20.46 37.25 6.90
CA SER A 570 20.78 36.87 8.29
C SER A 570 22.14 36.19 8.48
N ASP A 571 23.01 36.18 7.45
CA ASP A 571 24.39 35.70 7.58
C ASP A 571 25.22 36.72 8.36
N ALA A 572 25.15 36.62 9.68
CA ALA A 572 25.80 37.51 10.63
C ALA A 572 27.33 37.57 10.46
N SER A 573 27.94 36.55 9.83
CA SER A 573 29.38 36.54 9.54
C SER A 573 29.80 37.53 8.46
N LYS A 574 28.86 37.93 7.59
CA LYS A 574 29.07 38.89 6.50
C LYS A 574 28.42 40.25 6.74
N GLY A 575 27.88 40.46 7.94
CA GLY A 575 27.25 41.72 8.33
C GLY A 575 28.18 42.92 8.20
N THR A 576 27.62 44.04 7.77
CA THR A 576 28.30 45.33 7.57
C THR A 576 27.99 46.34 8.68
N THR A 577 27.09 46.01 9.60
CA THR A 577 26.84 46.81 10.80
C THR A 577 28.06 46.73 11.73
N ILE A 578 28.69 47.87 11.99
CA ILE A 578 29.97 47.96 12.68
C ILE A 578 29.95 48.91 13.89
N VAL A 579 30.71 48.54 14.90
CA VAL A 579 31.08 49.41 16.02
C VAL A 579 32.50 49.90 15.78
N THR A 580 32.65 51.21 15.57
CA THR A 580 33.93 51.88 15.35
C THR A 580 34.35 52.64 16.61
N THR A 581 35.66 52.79 16.83
CA THR A 581 36.19 53.63 17.92
C THR A 581 36.88 54.84 17.29
N ASN A 582 36.31 56.02 17.49
CA ASN A 582 36.84 57.27 16.95
C ASN A 582 38.17 57.63 17.63
N SER A 583 38.93 58.54 17.02
CA SER A 583 40.23 59.03 17.53
C SER A 583 40.19 59.53 18.98
N ASP A 584 39.03 60.00 19.43
CA ASP A 584 38.80 60.54 20.78
C ASP A 584 38.40 59.45 21.80
N GLY A 585 38.49 58.18 21.43
CA GLY A 585 38.17 57.02 22.29
C GLY A 585 36.68 56.73 22.46
N ARG A 586 35.80 57.47 21.78
CA ARG A 586 34.34 57.25 21.77
C ARG A 586 33.97 56.14 20.79
N MET A 587 33.13 55.20 21.22
CA MET A 587 32.59 54.17 20.34
C MET A 587 31.26 54.61 19.72
N VAL A 588 31.07 54.31 18.44
CA VAL A 588 29.81 54.57 17.73
C VAL A 588 29.39 53.34 16.91
N LEU A 589 28.08 53.17 16.73
CA LEU A 589 27.48 52.10 15.93
C LEU A 589 26.90 52.68 14.64
N ASN A 590 27.29 52.09 13.51
CA ASN A 590 26.86 52.46 12.18
C ASN A 590 26.40 51.22 11.40
N GLY A 591 25.27 51.30 10.71
CA GLY A 591 24.77 50.19 9.89
C GLY A 591 23.28 50.26 9.57
N THR A 592 22.80 49.23 8.87
CA THR A 592 21.38 49.08 8.53
C THR A 592 20.90 47.67 8.83
N LYS A 593 19.68 47.55 9.35
CA LYS A 593 19.01 46.27 9.64
C LYS A 593 17.64 46.26 9.01
N MET A 594 17.20 45.11 8.51
CA MET A 594 15.91 44.94 7.83
C MET A 594 15.15 43.75 8.38
N LEU A 595 13.82 43.75 8.22
CA LEU A 595 12.92 42.71 8.73
C LEU A 595 13.03 42.56 10.26
N VAL A 596 13.26 43.67 10.96
CA VAL A 596 13.37 43.68 12.42
C VAL A 596 11.96 43.77 13.01
N GLY A 597 11.48 42.67 13.57
CA GLY A 597 10.15 42.63 14.18
C GLY A 597 10.09 43.41 15.50
N GLY A 598 8.99 44.12 15.71
CA GLY A 598 8.62 44.75 16.99
C GLY A 598 9.48 45.92 17.44
N VAL A 599 10.50 46.34 16.68
CA VAL A 599 11.43 47.42 17.08
C VAL A 599 10.73 48.77 17.25
N ALA A 600 9.68 49.07 16.47
CA ALA A 600 8.90 50.30 16.61
C ALA A 600 8.19 50.44 17.96
N ARG A 601 7.87 49.32 18.63
CA ARG A 601 7.23 49.27 19.95
C ARG A 601 8.16 48.80 21.07
N ALA A 602 9.44 48.58 20.76
CA ALA A 602 10.38 48.04 21.72
C ALA A 602 10.93 49.13 22.64
N LYS A 603 11.04 48.81 23.93
CA LYS A 603 11.72 49.67 24.91
C LYS A 603 13.22 49.43 24.90
N ILE A 604 13.62 48.17 24.69
CA ILE A 604 15.02 47.74 24.69
C ILE A 604 15.20 46.52 23.79
N GLY A 605 16.36 46.36 23.18
CA GLY A 605 16.66 45.20 22.36
C GLY A 605 18.13 45.09 22.03
N LEU A 606 18.46 44.14 21.15
CA LEU A 606 19.83 43.83 20.78
C LEU A 606 20.04 44.03 19.28
N VAL A 607 21.15 44.65 18.92
CA VAL A 607 21.66 44.74 17.55
C VAL A 607 22.91 43.90 17.42
N PHE A 608 22.94 43.03 16.42
CA PHE A 608 24.15 42.32 16.04
C PHE A 608 25.06 43.22 15.20
N ALA A 609 26.31 43.36 15.61
CA ALA A 609 27.32 44.18 14.94
C ALA A 609 28.70 43.49 14.95
N GLN A 610 29.66 44.07 14.24
CA GLN A 610 31.07 43.67 14.28
C GLN A 610 31.94 44.81 14.83
N MET A 611 32.92 44.50 15.67
CA MET A 611 33.91 45.47 16.14
C MET A 611 34.93 45.74 15.03
N GLU A 612 35.03 46.97 14.52
CA GLU A 612 35.91 47.33 13.39
C GLU A 612 37.37 46.89 13.60
N ASN A 613 37.91 47.11 14.81
CA ASN A 613 39.32 46.84 15.11
C ASN A 613 39.67 45.34 15.17
N THR A 614 38.69 44.45 15.33
CA THR A 614 38.93 43.01 15.59
C THR A 614 38.14 42.07 14.68
N GLY A 615 37.14 42.58 13.95
CA GLY A 615 36.16 41.77 13.22
C GLY A 615 35.26 40.92 14.12
N ALA A 616 35.33 41.12 15.44
CA ALA A 616 34.59 40.35 16.42
C ALA A 616 33.08 40.62 16.35
N ALA A 617 32.28 39.55 16.31
CA ALA A 617 30.83 39.64 16.50
C ALA A 617 30.49 40.13 17.92
N VAL A 618 29.58 41.10 18.01
CA VAL A 618 29.11 41.67 19.27
C VAL A 618 27.60 41.91 19.23
N LEU A 619 26.96 41.80 20.39
CA LEU A 619 25.58 42.21 20.60
C LEU A 619 25.55 43.53 21.38
N VAL A 620 24.93 44.54 20.78
CA VAL A 620 24.79 45.88 21.34
C VAL A 620 23.37 46.04 21.89
N MET A 621 23.25 46.27 23.19
CA MET A 621 21.99 46.57 23.86
C MET A 621 21.60 48.03 23.63
N LEU A 622 20.44 48.26 23.02
CA LEU A 622 19.93 49.59 22.69
C LEU A 622 18.51 49.79 23.21
N SER A 623 18.25 50.99 23.71
CA SER A 623 16.91 51.53 23.92
C SER A 623 16.59 52.49 22.77
N PRO A 624 15.69 52.15 21.82
CA PRO A 624 15.44 53.00 20.65
C PRO A 624 15.07 54.45 20.98
N GLN A 625 14.36 54.64 22.09
CA GLN A 625 13.87 55.95 22.55
C GLN A 625 15.01 56.87 23.03
N ASP A 626 16.11 56.30 23.53
CA ASP A 626 17.26 57.05 24.05
C ASP A 626 18.18 57.56 22.91
N HIS A 627 17.93 57.11 21.68
CA HIS A 627 18.80 57.36 20.51
C HIS A 627 18.03 57.86 19.28
N SER A 628 16.87 58.52 19.46
CA SER A 628 15.99 58.95 18.36
C SER A 628 16.67 59.86 17.32
N ASP A 629 17.70 60.61 17.71
CA ASP A 629 18.42 61.53 16.83
C ASP A 629 19.42 60.81 15.90
N CYS A 630 19.76 59.56 16.22
CA CYS A 630 20.78 58.75 15.53
C CYS A 630 20.23 57.41 15.00
N LEU A 631 18.96 57.11 15.28
CA LEU A 631 18.28 55.86 14.94
C LEU A 631 16.99 56.16 14.18
N THR A 632 16.92 55.74 12.92
CA THR A 632 15.70 55.85 12.11
C THR A 632 15.02 54.50 12.00
N ILE A 633 13.76 54.41 12.43
CA ILE A 633 12.95 53.19 12.33
C ILE A 633 11.80 53.43 11.34
N THR A 634 11.76 52.62 10.27
CA THR A 634 10.75 52.70 9.22
C THR A 634 9.99 51.39 9.14
N ARG A 635 8.67 51.42 9.39
CA ARG A 635 7.79 50.24 9.22
C ARG A 635 7.75 49.79 7.76
N LEU A 636 7.86 48.48 7.53
CA LEU A 636 7.81 47.86 6.21
C LEU A 636 6.40 47.34 5.92
N PRO A 637 5.92 47.44 4.67
CA PRO A 637 4.67 46.78 4.28
C PRO A 637 4.86 45.26 4.33
N ALA A 638 4.06 44.57 5.14
CA ALA A 638 4.10 43.12 5.29
C ALA A 638 2.85 42.48 4.68
N SER A 639 3.04 41.41 3.88
CA SER A 639 1.95 40.56 3.40
C SER A 639 1.87 39.32 4.29
N GLY A 640 0.98 39.38 5.28
CA GLY A 640 0.80 38.32 6.29
C GLY A 640 1.63 38.51 7.55
N LEU A 641 1.12 37.97 8.67
CA LEU A 641 1.66 38.16 10.02
C LEU A 641 1.86 39.64 10.39
N ALA A 642 0.84 40.48 10.20
CA ALA A 642 0.91 41.92 10.44
C ALA A 642 1.44 42.31 11.84
N GLY A 643 1.17 41.50 12.86
CA GLY A 643 1.66 41.70 14.23
C GLY A 643 3.17 41.61 14.39
N ALA A 644 3.90 41.03 13.43
CA ALA A 644 5.36 41.06 13.43
C ALA A 644 5.91 42.50 13.38
N ASP A 645 5.16 43.46 12.80
CA ASP A 645 5.53 44.88 12.68
C ASP A 645 6.98 45.05 12.20
N LEU A 646 7.26 44.43 11.05
CA LEU A 646 8.61 44.38 10.48
C LEU A 646 9.07 45.79 10.12
N CYS A 647 10.29 46.15 10.54
CA CYS A 647 10.86 47.46 10.27
C CYS A 647 12.24 47.37 9.60
N HIS A 648 12.60 48.45 8.91
CA HIS A 648 13.96 48.83 8.55
C HIS A 648 14.51 49.77 9.63
N VAL A 649 15.76 49.56 10.03
CA VAL A 649 16.44 50.31 11.08
C VAL A 649 17.75 50.83 10.52
N GLU A 650 17.93 52.14 10.50
CA GLU A 650 19.20 52.81 10.15
C GLU A 650 19.85 53.37 11.41
N MET A 651 21.13 53.09 11.59
CA MET A 651 21.94 53.57 12.71
C MET A 651 23.06 54.44 12.16
N ARG A 652 23.11 55.70 12.59
CA ARG A 652 24.13 56.68 12.18
C ARG A 652 24.76 57.31 13.41
N ASP A 653 26.02 56.99 13.65
CA ASP A 653 26.83 57.46 14.78
C ASP A 653 26.15 57.29 16.15
N VAL A 654 25.46 56.17 16.35
CA VAL A 654 24.78 55.88 17.63
C VAL A 654 25.85 55.71 18.72
N PRO A 655 25.85 56.52 19.79
CA PRO A 655 26.90 56.47 20.80
C PRO A 655 26.81 55.18 21.62
N ILE A 656 27.93 54.46 21.73
CA ILE A 656 28.02 53.18 22.45
C ILE A 656 28.95 53.32 23.66
N THR A 657 28.52 52.77 24.80
CA THR A 657 29.34 52.63 26.01
C THR A 657 29.67 51.16 26.27
N PRO A 658 30.76 50.85 27.01
CA PRO A 658 31.15 49.45 27.28
C PRO A 658 30.08 48.61 27.96
N ASP A 659 29.20 49.20 28.78
CA ASP A 659 28.08 48.53 29.45
C ASP A 659 26.92 48.17 28.50
N MET A 660 26.90 48.73 27.29
CA MET A 660 25.93 48.34 26.24
C MET A 660 26.36 47.09 25.47
N LEU A 661 27.63 46.68 25.57
CA LEU A 661 28.13 45.48 24.90
C LEU A 661 27.89 44.24 25.76
N ILE A 662 27.07 43.31 25.26
CA ILE A 662 26.82 42.04 25.96
C ILE A 662 28.08 41.16 25.91
N GLY A 663 28.50 40.64 27.07
CA GLY A 663 29.65 39.73 27.19
C GLY A 663 31.03 40.40 27.30
N ALA A 664 31.12 41.72 27.44
CA ALA A 664 32.40 42.45 27.44
C ALA A 664 33.19 42.41 28.77
N ARG A 665 32.60 41.95 29.90
CA ARG A 665 33.21 42.06 31.25
C ARG A 665 32.93 40.87 32.19
N THR A 666 33.10 39.63 31.77
CA THR A 666 32.98 38.48 32.68
C THR A 666 34.38 37.98 33.08
N PRO A 667 34.79 38.06 34.37
CA PRO A 667 36.02 37.43 34.83
C PRO A 667 35.91 35.91 34.65
N GLY A 668 36.69 35.33 33.74
CA GLY A 668 36.68 33.89 33.45
C GLY A 668 35.95 33.47 32.16
N ALA A 669 35.37 34.39 31.38
CA ALA A 669 34.88 34.08 30.03
C ALA A 669 36.05 34.00 29.04
N THR A 670 36.53 32.79 28.81
CA THR A 670 37.62 32.49 27.88
C THR A 670 37.15 32.52 26.43
N THR A 671 37.24 33.70 25.81
CA THR A 671 37.28 33.98 24.35
C THR A 671 35.97 34.24 23.59
N LEU A 672 36.11 35.08 22.56
CA LEU A 672 35.15 35.50 21.51
C LEU A 672 34.28 34.40 20.88
N ARG A 673 34.67 33.13 21.03
CA ARG A 673 33.93 31.97 20.51
C ARG A 673 32.69 31.67 21.34
N ASP A 674 32.71 31.98 22.63
CA ASP A 674 31.65 31.66 23.58
C ASP A 674 30.39 32.52 23.37
N GLY A 675 30.54 33.79 23.00
CA GLY A 675 29.41 34.70 22.71
C GLY A 675 28.66 34.31 21.43
N PHE A 676 29.36 33.93 20.37
CA PHE A 676 28.72 33.45 19.13
C PHE A 676 28.07 32.06 19.31
N MET A 677 28.68 31.18 20.12
CA MET A 677 28.09 29.88 20.47
C MET A 677 26.85 30.03 21.37
N ALA A 678 26.82 31.00 22.29
CA ALA A 678 25.64 31.33 23.10
C ALA A 678 24.46 31.80 22.23
N ILE A 679 24.73 32.63 21.21
CA ILE A 679 23.73 33.09 20.23
C ILE A 679 23.16 31.91 19.41
N ASN A 680 24.01 30.97 18.98
CA ASN A 680 23.54 29.77 18.28
C ASN A 680 22.61 28.92 19.16
N GLY A 681 22.90 28.80 20.46
CA GLY A 681 22.01 28.14 21.41
C GLY A 681 20.63 28.82 21.52
N VAL A 682 20.58 30.15 21.46
CA VAL A 682 19.32 30.91 21.42
C VAL A 682 18.53 30.63 20.13
N PHE A 683 19.19 30.59 18.97
CA PHE A 683 18.52 30.25 17.71
C PHE A 683 18.02 28.80 17.68
N GLU A 684 18.82 27.84 18.12
CA GLU A 684 18.42 26.43 18.18
C GLU A 684 17.21 26.22 19.12
N ARG A 685 17.17 26.91 20.26
CA ARG A 685 16.03 26.88 21.20
C ARG A 685 14.74 27.44 20.61
N ASN A 686 14.82 28.36 19.64
CA ASN A 686 13.63 29.01 19.06
C ASN A 686 13.14 28.37 17.75
N ARG A 687 13.88 27.45 17.12
CA ARG A 687 13.41 26.71 15.94
C ARG A 687 12.11 25.92 16.19
N PRO A 688 11.92 25.22 17.34
CA PRO A 688 10.65 24.57 17.68
C PRO A 688 9.47 25.55 17.79
N VAL A 689 9.72 26.79 18.23
CA VAL A 689 8.70 27.85 18.33
C VAL A 689 8.16 28.20 16.95
N VAL A 690 9.04 28.36 15.95
CA VAL A 690 8.62 28.63 14.56
C VAL A 690 7.84 27.45 13.97
N ALA A 691 8.28 26.21 14.26
CA ALA A 691 7.56 25.01 13.85
C ALA A 691 6.13 24.97 14.45
N ALA A 692 5.99 25.31 15.74
CA ALA A 692 4.72 25.43 16.43
C ALA A 692 3.81 26.51 15.83
N LEU A 693 4.34 27.71 15.53
CA LEU A 693 3.59 28.78 14.86
C LEU A 693 3.02 28.31 13.51
N ALA A 694 3.86 27.64 12.69
CA ALA A 694 3.45 27.13 11.39
C ALA A 694 2.38 26.03 11.49
N LEU A 695 2.59 25.04 12.38
CA LEU A 695 1.64 23.95 12.61
C LEU A 695 0.32 24.44 13.19
N GLY A 696 0.36 25.36 14.15
CA GLY A 696 -0.82 25.98 14.73
C GLY A 696 -1.63 26.71 13.66
N ASN A 697 -1.00 27.59 12.87
CA ASN A 697 -1.70 28.27 11.77
C ASN A 697 -2.35 27.27 10.79
N ALA A 698 -1.64 26.17 10.47
CA ALA A 698 -2.20 25.10 9.63
C ALA A 698 -3.37 24.36 10.27
N ALA A 699 -3.33 24.09 11.58
CA ALA A 699 -4.46 23.56 12.33
C ALA A 699 -5.67 24.51 12.25
N GLY A 700 -5.43 25.82 12.37
CA GLY A 700 -6.47 26.84 12.20
C GLY A 700 -7.10 26.81 10.80
N MET A 701 -6.31 26.59 9.75
CA MET A 701 -6.84 26.39 8.38
C MET A 701 -7.69 25.10 8.28
N LEU A 702 -7.22 23.99 8.87
CA LEU A 702 -7.94 22.71 8.87
C LEU A 702 -9.28 22.80 9.60
N ASP A 703 -9.34 23.47 10.76
CA ASP A 703 -10.59 23.67 11.50
C ASP A 703 -11.61 24.48 10.67
N ARG A 704 -11.14 25.50 9.94
CA ARG A 704 -12.02 26.29 9.06
C ARG A 704 -12.58 25.46 7.91
N LEU A 705 -11.75 24.62 7.28
CA LEU A 705 -12.16 23.70 6.21
C LEU A 705 -13.13 22.62 6.72
N GLU A 706 -12.91 22.12 7.92
CA GLU A 706 -13.78 21.16 8.59
C GLU A 706 -15.16 21.75 8.89
N MET A 707 -15.20 22.95 9.48
CA MET A 707 -16.45 23.70 9.70
C MET A 707 -17.21 24.01 8.40
N ALA A 708 -16.52 24.07 7.26
CA ALA A 708 -17.10 24.28 5.93
C ALA A 708 -17.51 22.97 5.22
N GLY A 709 -17.41 21.81 5.88
CA GLY A 709 -17.85 20.52 5.33
C GLY A 709 -16.78 19.76 4.53
N HIS A 710 -15.52 20.22 4.52
CA HIS A 710 -14.43 19.59 3.78
C HIS A 710 -13.60 18.59 4.59
N ALA A 711 -14.10 18.14 5.76
CA ALA A 711 -13.39 17.22 6.65
C ALA A 711 -12.84 15.97 5.92
N THR A 712 -13.64 15.35 5.05
CA THR A 712 -13.24 14.15 4.30
C THR A 712 -12.12 14.45 3.29
N ALA A 713 -12.15 15.60 2.63
CA ALA A 713 -11.15 15.98 1.62
C ALA A 713 -9.77 16.23 2.26
N PHE A 714 -9.74 16.80 3.46
CA PHE A 714 -8.51 17.16 4.17
C PHE A 714 -8.12 16.20 5.31
N ALA A 715 -8.81 15.07 5.47
CA ALA A 715 -8.51 14.08 6.51
C ALA A 715 -7.04 13.61 6.49
N GLY A 716 -6.44 13.48 5.29
CA GLY A 716 -5.01 13.16 5.16
C GLY A 716 -4.09 14.24 5.71
N MET A 717 -4.45 15.52 5.55
CA MET A 717 -3.68 16.65 6.08
C MET A 717 -3.78 16.72 7.61
N ARG A 718 -4.97 16.46 8.18
CA ARG A 718 -5.16 16.33 9.64
C ARG A 718 -4.27 15.24 10.24
N ARG A 719 -4.16 14.08 9.57
CA ARG A 719 -3.25 12.99 9.99
C ARG A 719 -1.77 13.41 9.96
N ARG A 720 -1.36 14.12 8.90
CA ARG A 720 0.02 14.60 8.76
C ARG A 720 0.36 15.65 9.82
N TYR A 721 -0.57 16.55 10.14
CA TYR A 721 -0.44 17.50 11.25
C TYR A 721 -0.18 16.79 12.59
N ALA A 722 -1.01 15.80 12.97
CA ALA A 722 -0.82 15.06 14.21
C ALA A 722 0.53 14.33 14.28
N SER A 723 0.97 13.73 13.15
CA SER A 723 2.29 13.10 13.04
C SER A 723 3.44 14.08 13.25
N LEU A 724 3.33 15.30 12.70
CA LEU A 724 4.33 16.35 12.89
C LEU A 724 4.37 16.86 14.33
N LEU A 725 3.23 16.98 15.02
CA LEU A 725 3.23 17.26 16.46
C LEU A 725 3.93 16.17 17.27
N GLY A 726 3.72 14.89 16.94
CA GLY A 726 4.46 13.80 17.59
C GLY A 726 5.96 13.88 17.38
N ARG A 727 6.42 14.27 16.19
CA ARG A 727 7.85 14.51 15.94
C ARG A 727 8.38 15.71 16.71
N LEU A 728 7.60 16.79 16.78
CA LEU A 728 7.96 17.98 17.55
C LEU A 728 8.05 17.67 19.05
N ALA A 729 7.14 16.86 19.59
CA ALA A 729 7.19 16.39 20.98
C ALA A 729 8.49 15.64 21.29
N LEU A 730 8.91 14.73 20.40
CA LEU A 730 10.20 14.02 20.55
C LEU A 730 11.41 14.97 20.53
N VAL A 731 11.37 16.01 19.69
CA VAL A 731 12.43 17.04 19.66
C VAL A 731 12.48 17.81 20.98
N LEU A 732 11.32 18.19 21.53
CA LEU A 732 11.22 18.89 22.81
C LEU A 732 11.66 18.02 23.98
N GLU A 733 11.36 16.73 23.96
CA GLU A 733 11.79 15.75 24.96
C GLU A 733 13.31 15.56 24.95
N ASP A 734 13.92 15.44 23.76
CA ASP A 734 15.38 15.38 23.58
C ASP A 734 16.05 16.66 24.17
N GLN A 735 15.47 17.84 23.94
CA GLN A 735 15.95 19.11 24.51
C GLN A 735 15.80 19.15 26.04
N ALA A 736 14.64 18.74 26.58
CA ALA A 736 14.39 18.72 28.02
C ALA A 736 15.35 17.77 28.77
N ARG A 737 15.82 16.71 28.12
CA ARG A 737 16.83 15.77 28.65
C ARG A 737 18.27 16.26 28.51
N GLY A 738 18.50 17.47 27.99
CA GLY A 738 19.83 18.02 27.74
C GLY A 738 20.58 17.31 26.60
N ARG A 739 19.87 16.67 25.67
CA ARG A 739 20.44 15.96 24.51
C ARG A 739 19.91 16.53 23.18
N PRO A 740 20.03 17.84 22.93
CA PRO A 740 19.51 18.45 21.70
C PRO A 740 20.18 17.84 20.47
N ARG A 741 19.36 17.52 19.46
CA ARG A 741 19.83 17.02 18.16
C ARG A 741 19.59 18.09 17.09
N SER A 742 20.59 18.92 16.82
CA SER A 742 20.47 20.09 15.93
C SER A 742 19.88 19.77 14.55
N HIS A 743 20.20 18.59 13.98
CA HIS A 743 19.62 18.14 12.72
C HIS A 743 18.10 17.93 12.80
N ARG A 744 17.58 17.27 13.85
CA ARG A 744 16.13 17.05 14.04
C ARG A 744 15.37 18.33 14.34
N ILE A 745 15.97 19.21 15.15
CA ILE A 745 15.41 20.53 15.45
C ILE A 745 15.22 21.35 14.16
N SER A 746 16.19 21.27 13.25
CA SER A 746 16.13 21.93 11.95
C SER A 746 15.11 21.27 11.02
N GLU A 747 15.10 19.93 10.98
CA GLU A 747 14.21 19.14 10.15
C GLU A 747 12.74 19.36 10.50
N ILE A 748 12.37 19.37 11.78
CA ILE A 748 10.97 19.54 12.18
C ILE A 748 10.42 20.93 11.79
N LYS A 749 11.25 21.98 11.90
CA LYS A 749 10.89 23.32 11.43
C LYS A 749 10.61 23.34 9.93
N HIS A 750 11.51 22.76 9.13
CA HIS A 750 11.33 22.67 7.68
C HIS A 750 10.09 21.84 7.31
N GLN A 751 9.87 20.70 7.98
CA GLN A 751 8.70 19.84 7.75
C GLN A 751 7.37 20.54 8.09
N ALA A 752 7.35 21.34 9.17
CA ALA A 752 6.19 22.14 9.55
C ALA A 752 5.84 23.20 8.50
N ILE A 753 6.84 23.95 8.00
CA ILE A 753 6.63 24.98 6.97
C ILE A 753 6.17 24.33 5.65
N ALA A 754 6.85 23.27 5.21
CA ALA A 754 6.49 22.54 4.00
C ALA A 754 5.07 21.94 4.07
N PHE A 755 4.61 21.54 5.27
CA PHE A 755 3.25 21.09 5.49
C PHE A 755 2.23 22.22 5.31
N SER A 756 2.47 23.39 5.88
CA SER A 756 1.63 24.58 5.69
C SER A 756 1.53 24.96 4.21
N ASP A 757 2.63 24.88 3.47
CA ASP A 757 2.68 25.15 2.03
C ASP A 757 1.92 24.14 1.17
N ASP A 758 2.02 22.85 1.50
CA ASP A 758 1.23 21.80 0.86
C ASP A 758 -0.27 22.02 1.11
N LEU A 759 -0.65 22.43 2.33
CA LEU A 759 -2.03 22.76 2.66
C LEU A 759 -2.55 23.95 1.84
N VAL A 760 -1.81 25.05 1.78
CA VAL A 760 -2.17 26.24 0.98
C VAL A 760 -2.34 25.89 -0.50
N ARG A 761 -1.49 25.01 -1.06
CA ARG A 761 -1.60 24.57 -2.46
C ARG A 761 -2.83 23.71 -2.74
N ARG A 762 -3.29 22.91 -1.77
CA ARG A 762 -4.44 22.01 -1.94
C ARG A 762 -5.79 22.70 -1.81
N ILE A 763 -5.88 23.73 -0.97
CA ILE A 763 -7.15 24.43 -0.68
C ILE A 763 -7.85 24.91 -1.96
N PRO A 764 -7.19 25.61 -2.91
CA PRO A 764 -7.84 26.03 -4.16
C PRO A 764 -8.36 24.87 -5.02
N LEU A 765 -7.74 23.69 -4.95
CA LEU A 765 -8.12 22.53 -5.77
C LEU A 765 -9.31 21.77 -5.19
N GLN A 766 -9.50 21.81 -3.88
CA GLN A 766 -10.47 20.95 -3.17
C GLN A 766 -11.55 21.73 -2.41
N ALA A 767 -11.36 23.04 -2.19
CA ALA A 767 -12.25 23.92 -1.43
C ALA A 767 -12.23 25.37 -1.96
N ALA A 768 -12.24 25.54 -3.29
CA ALA A 768 -12.19 26.85 -3.94
C ALA A 768 -13.26 27.82 -3.42
N THR A 769 -14.51 27.36 -3.30
CA THR A 769 -15.64 28.20 -2.82
C THR A 769 -15.38 28.71 -1.41
N THR A 770 -14.99 27.84 -0.48
CA THR A 770 -14.67 28.22 0.91
C THR A 770 -13.55 29.23 0.97
N MET A 771 -12.49 29.05 0.17
CA MET A 771 -11.39 30.02 0.07
C MET A 771 -11.91 31.41 -0.29
N PHE A 772 -12.84 31.54 -1.25
CA PHE A 772 -13.36 32.87 -1.61
C PHE A 772 -14.31 33.47 -0.56
N THR A 773 -15.13 32.64 0.08
CA THR A 773 -16.16 33.10 1.03
C THR A 773 -15.66 33.34 2.45
N ASP A 774 -14.55 32.71 2.85
CA ASP A 774 -14.00 32.81 4.20
C ASP A 774 -12.78 33.75 4.25
N PRO A 775 -12.94 35.00 4.74
CA PRO A 775 -11.83 35.95 4.82
C PRO A 775 -10.74 35.53 5.83
N ARG A 776 -11.09 34.77 6.88
CA ARG A 776 -10.12 34.30 7.87
C ARG A 776 -9.27 33.17 7.34
N LEU A 777 -9.87 32.25 6.56
CA LEU A 777 -9.11 31.21 5.86
C LEU A 777 -8.10 31.84 4.89
N ARG A 778 -8.52 32.85 4.10
CA ARG A 778 -7.60 33.59 3.22
C ARG A 778 -6.46 34.26 3.97
N ARG A 779 -6.76 34.90 5.11
CA ARG A 779 -5.72 35.50 5.96
C ARG A 779 -4.72 34.43 6.43
N LYS A 780 -5.19 33.33 7.02
CA LYS A 780 -4.32 32.24 7.49
C LYS A 780 -3.49 31.63 6.36
N MET A 781 -4.05 31.51 5.14
CA MET A 781 -3.30 31.07 3.96
C MET A 781 -2.18 32.05 3.57
N ARG A 782 -2.42 33.36 3.68
CA ARG A 782 -1.40 34.40 3.44
C ARG A 782 -0.34 34.38 4.55
N ASP A 783 -0.76 34.30 5.81
CA ASP A 783 0.14 34.20 6.97
C ASP A 783 0.99 32.93 6.94
N ALA A 784 0.49 31.84 6.34
CA ALA A 784 1.28 30.62 6.15
C ALA A 784 2.54 30.85 5.30
N LYS A 785 2.48 31.77 4.32
CA LYS A 785 3.62 32.14 3.47
C LYS A 785 4.64 33.01 4.19
N ALA A 786 4.22 33.66 5.27
CA ALA A 786 5.13 34.49 6.03
C ALA A 786 6.14 33.69 6.88
N PHE A 787 5.86 32.42 7.18
CA PHE A 787 6.83 31.55 7.85
C PHE A 787 8.04 31.20 6.97
N GLU A 788 7.92 31.35 5.65
CA GLU A 788 9.00 31.10 4.69
C GLU A 788 10.20 32.05 4.90
N TYR A 789 9.95 33.33 5.21
CA TYR A 789 11.05 34.26 5.52
C TYR A 789 11.57 34.13 6.96
N MET A 790 10.82 33.48 7.85
CA MET A 790 11.30 33.08 9.20
C MET A 790 12.15 31.80 9.18
N GLU A 791 12.29 31.16 8.01
CA GLU A 791 13.11 29.96 7.84
C GLU A 791 14.63 30.26 7.90
N GLY A 792 15.02 31.52 7.68
CA GLY A 792 16.42 31.92 7.50
C GLY A 792 16.90 31.68 6.06
N THR A 793 18.22 31.72 5.83
CA THR A 793 18.86 31.72 4.49
C THR A 793 18.58 30.48 3.63
N SER A 794 17.88 29.46 4.10
CA SER A 794 17.62 28.20 3.38
C SER A 794 16.93 28.37 2.03
N ASN A 795 16.16 29.44 1.82
CA ASN A 795 15.61 29.78 0.50
C ASN A 795 16.57 30.57 -0.42
N ILE A 796 17.58 31.26 0.11
CA ILE A 796 18.65 31.88 -0.69
C ILE A 796 19.54 30.80 -1.33
N HIS A 797 19.73 29.66 -0.66
CA HIS A 797 20.49 28.55 -1.24
C HIS A 797 19.75 27.87 -2.39
N LEU A 798 18.41 27.73 -2.32
CA LEU A 798 17.59 27.25 -3.44
C LEU A 798 17.51 28.27 -4.59
N LEU A 799 17.36 29.56 -4.29
CA LEU A 799 17.41 30.64 -5.28
C LEU A 799 18.80 30.76 -5.94
N ASN A 800 19.90 30.56 -5.21
CA ASN A 800 21.25 30.55 -5.76
C ASN A 800 21.54 29.27 -6.56
N ALA A 801 21.08 28.10 -6.10
CA ALA A 801 21.19 26.85 -6.86
C ALA A 801 20.37 26.91 -8.16
N PHE A 802 19.17 27.49 -8.12
CA PHE A 802 18.34 27.72 -9.29
C PHE A 802 18.93 28.80 -10.23
N ARG A 803 19.51 29.88 -9.70
CA ARG A 803 20.24 30.88 -10.50
C ARG A 803 21.50 30.31 -11.15
N SER A 804 22.26 29.46 -10.46
CA SER A 804 23.41 28.73 -11.03
C SER A 804 22.96 27.74 -12.12
N PHE A 805 21.89 26.97 -11.88
CA PHE A 805 21.30 26.08 -12.88
C PHE A 805 20.80 26.85 -14.10
N ALA A 806 20.09 27.97 -13.90
CA ALA A 806 19.60 28.83 -14.98
C ALA A 806 20.72 29.56 -15.74
N SER A 807 21.88 29.81 -15.11
CA SER A 807 23.06 30.39 -15.77
C SER A 807 23.89 29.38 -16.57
N GLU A 808 23.66 28.08 -16.38
CA GLU A 808 24.35 27.00 -17.08
C GLU A 808 23.51 26.39 -18.23
N VAL A 809 22.25 26.81 -18.39
CA VAL A 809 21.41 26.46 -19.55
C VAL A 809 21.45 27.63 -20.54
N PRO A 810 22.08 27.50 -21.72
CA PRO A 810 22.03 28.55 -22.74
C PRO A 810 20.59 28.77 -23.21
N ALA A 811 20.23 30.04 -23.44
CA ALA A 811 18.91 30.46 -23.93
C ALA A 811 18.56 29.88 -25.31
#